data_AF-A0A238UL52-F1
#
_entry.id   AF-A0A238UL52-F1
#
_cell.length_a   1.000
_cell.length_b   1.000
_cell.length_c   1.000
_cell.angle_alpha   90.00
_cell.angle_beta   90.00
_cell.angle_gamma   90.00
#
_symmetry.space_group_name_H-M   'P 1'
#
loop_
_entity.id
_entity.type
_entity.pdbx_description
1 polymer ?
#
loop_
_entity_poly.entity_id
_entity_poly.type
_entity_poly.pdbx_seq_one_letter_code
_entity_poly.pdbx_strand_id
1 'polypeptide(L)'
;MGSITAAVKRLSAPSVAIEITRPHDPANLAYGGPEPIILKAVPANFSHTKKRTGITYDPAFREMHCEWDMGMPGATFDVPERLLPAHRDANRARDQHVCRIYDPGTHTVLVAVTDYWGRTAYASITFTVNPYPAGYIPLIVSTSGTWTGAPAHNVDHRFASFDAAMNYAMTSGSNHRILCRAGEAFESEGFRLQSEAANQNAWNMGRFTVGTYGGSARAIINVAPSAVAFMRVVGEAGKGVEYTFLENLDVRSTWDSTIESTAAGNVASLPAAFSIWVTGWLAVRNCLADGVGNGYDTYSASDSRPSYLVAQNCSARNFQNFGYYASAGNRSHFLIIGCEGIHSADALMNGVGKSLGERGMRNDHTALRSQRNALMIVESFSGHGKGQWSGNGAVLPPSPQPVLRIHQNDTISRILVSRSYIEGSVAWGNAIGGAPSTQRALNGRMSESIIVPASRKGGVFGNDSNGGVALENCLVIRPDIASDAPWLPGSSIGMKGVPDLDRDSLESAVAILHCTVVNLVSDAHYSGAYVPIGGADGGVYFKRATFANNVVHTPNRADGLTSDGPFDLEALWAPVDRGYKIGVARGTWPAGLPAAVAPGGTVTIPYADLNQPAGWQAASYARAMFTADPSRHRDHWIRFGGSDAASEEAASTGAIYTAVSSQIAVSFGASAITITNTSGATWPAGTSLDFGFDHRTVPMTSLPKYNPVNGLPGGMVQLYRPAPGSGAYQDADQWPRLPRDLLGRLRGPNPSRGCLEPLAV
;
A
#
# COMPACT_ATOMS: atom_id res chain seq x y z
N MET A 1 6.54 -51.22 -41.76
CA MET A 1 6.91 -50.42 -40.59
C MET A 1 7.65 -49.19 -41.08
N GLY A 2 6.98 -48.03 -41.16
CA GLY A 2 7.63 -46.78 -41.57
C GLY A 2 8.34 -46.14 -40.39
N SER A 3 9.66 -45.94 -40.51
CA SER A 3 10.45 -45.22 -39.51
C SER A 3 10.16 -43.71 -39.61
N ILE A 4 9.55 -43.15 -38.57
CA ILE A 4 9.48 -41.69 -38.41
C ILE A 4 10.86 -41.24 -37.91
N THR A 5 11.70 -40.79 -38.84
CA THR A 5 12.94 -40.08 -38.49
C THR A 5 12.55 -38.66 -38.07
N ALA A 6 12.22 -38.48 -36.79
CA ALA A 6 12.03 -37.15 -36.24
C ALA A 6 13.37 -36.41 -36.27
N ALA A 7 13.47 -35.36 -37.09
CA ALA A 7 14.61 -34.46 -37.09
C ALA A 7 14.72 -33.83 -35.69
N VAL A 8 15.68 -34.28 -34.90
CA VAL A 8 16.03 -33.65 -33.62
C VAL A 8 16.66 -32.30 -33.95
N LYS A 9 15.83 -31.27 -34.08
CA LYS A 9 16.29 -29.88 -34.14
C LYS A 9 16.93 -29.61 -32.78
N ARG A 10 18.27 -29.63 -32.70
CA ARG A 10 19.00 -29.22 -31.50
C ARG A 10 18.50 -27.83 -31.13
N LEU A 11 17.79 -27.72 -30.00
CA LEU A 11 17.46 -26.42 -29.44
C LEU A 11 18.78 -25.71 -29.15
N SER A 12 18.91 -24.48 -29.59
CA SER A 12 20.02 -23.59 -29.22
C SER A 12 20.15 -23.54 -27.70
N ALA A 13 21.37 -23.37 -27.20
CA ALA A 13 21.60 -23.19 -25.78
C ALA A 13 20.80 -21.97 -25.26
N PRO A 14 20.25 -22.03 -24.03
CA PRO A 14 19.59 -20.88 -23.43
C PRO A 14 20.57 -19.72 -23.32
N SER A 15 20.10 -18.50 -23.59
CA SER A 15 20.89 -17.28 -23.50
C SER A 15 20.06 -16.16 -22.90
N VAL A 16 20.70 -15.18 -22.26
CA VAL A 16 20.05 -13.99 -21.73
C VAL A 16 20.84 -12.75 -22.16
N ALA A 17 20.15 -11.66 -22.45
CA ALA A 17 20.73 -10.33 -22.59
C ALA A 17 20.17 -9.38 -21.52
N ILE A 18 20.86 -8.27 -21.26
CA ILE A 18 20.39 -7.22 -20.35
C ILE A 18 20.06 -5.98 -21.17
N GLU A 19 18.81 -5.51 -21.08
CA GLU A 19 18.39 -4.21 -21.58
C GLU A 19 18.43 -3.19 -20.43
N ILE A 20 18.90 -1.96 -20.72
CA ILE A 20 18.94 -0.86 -19.77
C ILE A 20 17.99 0.25 -20.24
N THR A 21 17.15 0.76 -19.33
CA THR A 21 16.41 2.01 -19.52
C THR A 21 16.90 3.05 -18.52
N ARG A 22 17.19 4.25 -19.02
CA ARG A 22 17.77 5.38 -18.28
C ARG A 22 16.97 6.66 -18.57
N PRO A 23 17.01 7.68 -17.69
CA PRO A 23 16.35 8.97 -17.92
C PRO A 23 16.90 9.78 -19.10
N HIS A 24 18.15 9.56 -19.52
CA HIS A 24 18.80 10.35 -20.57
C HIS A 24 19.74 9.50 -21.42
N ASP A 25 20.16 10.05 -22.57
CA ASP A 25 21.19 9.46 -23.43
C ASP A 25 22.54 9.44 -22.69
N PRO A 26 23.20 8.28 -22.52
CA PRO A 26 24.52 8.18 -21.89
C PRO A 26 25.61 9.04 -22.55
N ALA A 27 25.47 9.36 -23.84
CA ALA A 27 26.41 10.23 -24.55
C ALA A 27 26.28 11.71 -24.15
N ASN A 28 25.17 12.09 -23.50
CA ASN A 28 24.96 13.47 -23.09
C ASN A 28 25.59 13.74 -21.72
N LEU A 29 26.87 14.16 -21.75
CA LEU A 29 27.67 14.52 -20.58
C LEU A 29 27.14 15.74 -19.79
N ALA A 30 26.11 16.44 -20.29
CA ALA A 30 25.45 17.51 -19.55
C ALA A 30 24.62 16.98 -18.36
N TYR A 31 24.40 15.66 -18.29
CA TYR A 31 23.70 14.99 -17.20
C TYR A 31 24.68 14.19 -16.34
N GLY A 32 24.71 14.51 -15.04
CA GLY A 32 25.53 13.80 -14.06
C GLY A 32 25.01 13.91 -12.63
N GLY A 33 25.38 12.98 -11.77
CA GLY A 33 24.83 12.73 -10.43
C GLY A 33 24.11 11.37 -10.34
N PRO A 34 23.50 11.03 -9.20
CA PRO A 34 22.81 9.76 -9.05
C PRO A 34 21.68 9.57 -10.07
N GLU A 35 21.42 8.32 -10.44
CA GLU A 35 20.55 7.99 -11.55
C GLU A 35 19.73 6.71 -11.34
N PRO A 36 18.40 6.75 -11.57
CA PRO A 36 17.59 5.54 -11.63
C PRO A 36 17.88 4.76 -12.91
N ILE A 37 18.20 3.48 -12.76
CA ILE A 37 18.45 2.56 -13.85
C ILE A 37 17.43 1.42 -13.74
N ILE A 38 16.67 1.19 -14.82
CA ILE A 38 15.81 0.02 -14.94
C ILE A 38 16.55 -1.01 -15.79
N LEU A 39 16.65 -2.23 -15.28
CA LEU A 39 17.29 -3.35 -15.97
C LEU A 39 16.23 -4.40 -16.29
N LYS A 40 16.32 -4.97 -17.48
CA LYS A 40 15.43 -6.04 -17.93
C LYS A 40 16.25 -7.22 -18.46
N ALA A 41 15.95 -8.39 -17.95
CA ALA A 41 16.47 -9.64 -18.50
C ALA A 41 15.67 -10.00 -19.76
N VAL A 42 16.39 -10.28 -20.84
CA VAL A 42 15.84 -10.68 -22.14
C VAL A 42 16.26 -12.12 -22.44
N PRO A 43 15.50 -13.09 -21.92
CA PRO A 43 15.77 -14.50 -22.12
C PRO A 43 15.45 -14.94 -23.55
N ALA A 44 16.30 -15.80 -24.11
CA ALA A 44 16.14 -16.41 -25.42
C ALA A 44 16.48 -17.91 -25.36
N ASN A 45 15.85 -18.71 -26.22
CA ASN A 45 16.06 -20.16 -26.31
C ASN A 45 15.75 -20.96 -25.02
N PHE A 46 15.03 -20.35 -24.07
CA PHE A 46 14.48 -21.05 -22.91
C PHE A 46 13.24 -21.88 -23.27
N SER A 47 12.97 -22.92 -22.48
CA SER A 47 11.91 -23.89 -22.69
C SER A 47 10.76 -23.41 -21.84
N HIS A 48 10.04 -22.42 -22.36
CA HIS A 48 8.87 -21.85 -21.75
C HIS A 48 7.70 -21.96 -22.72
N THR A 49 6.50 -21.92 -22.16
CA THR A 49 5.26 -21.81 -22.93
C THR A 49 5.34 -20.54 -23.77
N LYS A 50 5.29 -20.69 -25.10
CA LYS A 50 5.28 -19.53 -25.99
C LYS A 50 4.03 -18.69 -25.72
N LYS A 51 4.20 -17.37 -25.73
CA LYS A 51 3.09 -16.43 -25.76
C LYS A 51 2.17 -16.77 -26.94
N ARG A 52 0.88 -16.91 -26.65
CA ARG A 52 -0.15 -17.18 -27.67
C ARG A 52 -0.46 -15.91 -28.45
N THR A 53 -0.69 -16.04 -29.75
CA THR A 53 -1.10 -14.92 -30.61
C THR A 53 -2.41 -14.32 -30.11
N GLY A 54 -2.47 -12.99 -29.98
CA GLY A 54 -3.68 -12.27 -29.56
C GLY A 54 -3.96 -12.28 -28.05
N ILE A 55 -3.13 -12.93 -27.24
CA ILE A 55 -3.19 -12.93 -25.77
C ILE A 55 -2.13 -11.96 -25.23
N THR A 56 -2.44 -11.21 -24.18
CA THR A 56 -1.48 -10.24 -23.65
C THR A 56 -0.50 -10.86 -22.67
N TYR A 57 -0.96 -11.83 -21.88
CA TYR A 57 -0.14 -12.58 -20.93
C TYR A 57 1.08 -13.22 -21.62
N ASP A 58 2.24 -13.04 -21.01
CA ASP A 58 3.50 -13.62 -21.40
C ASP A 58 3.93 -14.67 -20.36
N PRO A 59 3.85 -15.97 -20.68
CA PRO A 59 4.19 -17.03 -19.73
C PRO A 59 5.63 -16.97 -19.21
N ALA A 60 6.54 -16.29 -19.93
CA ALA A 60 7.92 -16.08 -19.50
C ALA A 60 8.02 -15.40 -18.13
N PHE A 61 7.07 -14.53 -17.78
CA PHE A 61 7.04 -13.82 -16.49
C PHE A 61 6.90 -14.75 -15.28
N ARG A 62 6.29 -15.92 -15.48
CA ARG A 62 6.09 -16.94 -14.44
C ARG A 62 7.12 -18.06 -14.54
N GLU A 63 7.44 -18.47 -15.76
CA GLU A 63 8.21 -19.68 -16.02
C GLU A 63 9.74 -19.46 -15.99
N MET A 64 10.18 -18.22 -15.76
CA MET A 64 11.57 -17.85 -15.66
C MET A 64 11.87 -17.14 -14.35
N HIS A 65 12.87 -17.64 -13.65
CA HIS A 65 13.37 -17.09 -12.40
C HIS A 65 14.63 -16.30 -12.70
N CYS A 66 14.61 -14.99 -12.40
CA CYS A 66 15.75 -14.11 -12.60
C CYS A 66 16.34 -13.73 -11.24
N GLU A 67 17.66 -13.78 -11.15
CA GLU A 67 18.43 -13.36 -9.97
C GLU A 67 19.49 -12.38 -10.40
N TRP A 68 19.51 -11.23 -9.75
CA TRP A 68 20.43 -10.15 -10.06
C TRP A 68 21.46 -9.96 -8.95
N ASP A 69 22.69 -9.70 -9.36
CA ASP A 69 23.73 -9.07 -8.56
C ASP A 69 23.89 -7.63 -9.06
N MET A 70 23.45 -6.67 -8.26
CA MET A 70 23.30 -5.27 -8.66
C MET A 70 24.63 -4.50 -8.63
N GLY A 71 25.77 -5.16 -8.35
CA GLY A 71 27.07 -4.50 -8.31
C GLY A 71 27.24 -3.52 -7.15
N MET A 72 26.46 -3.70 -6.09
CA MET A 72 26.44 -2.88 -4.87
C MET A 72 26.73 -3.73 -3.62
N PRO A 73 27.88 -4.42 -3.54
CA PRO A 73 28.16 -5.36 -2.45
C PRO A 73 28.04 -4.70 -1.07
N GLY A 74 27.28 -5.32 -0.16
CA GLY A 74 27.05 -4.82 1.20
C GLY A 74 25.95 -3.75 1.31
N ALA A 75 25.36 -3.29 0.21
CA ALA A 75 24.25 -2.36 0.25
C ALA A 75 23.00 -3.01 0.87
N THR A 76 22.30 -2.27 1.72
CA THR A 76 21.11 -2.74 2.44
C THR A 76 19.98 -1.70 2.38
N PHE A 77 18.75 -2.19 2.48
CA PHE A 77 17.56 -1.37 2.70
C PHE A 77 17.30 -1.23 4.20
N ASP A 78 17.53 -0.02 4.71
CA ASP A 78 17.45 0.30 6.13
C ASP A 78 16.09 0.84 6.55
N VAL A 79 15.34 1.43 5.61
CA VAL A 79 14.07 2.09 5.94
C VAL A 79 12.97 1.12 6.40
N PRO A 80 12.66 0.02 5.69
CA PRO A 80 11.55 -0.83 6.08
C PRO A 80 11.84 -1.50 7.42
N GLU A 81 11.06 -1.25 8.47
CA GLU A 81 11.36 -1.81 9.80
C GLU A 81 11.12 -3.33 9.87
N ARG A 82 10.13 -3.84 9.14
CA ARG A 82 9.68 -5.24 9.18
C ARG A 82 10.00 -5.96 7.88
N LEU A 83 11.25 -6.37 7.72
CA LEU A 83 11.69 -7.22 6.63
C LEU A 83 12.65 -8.28 7.15
N LEU A 84 12.61 -9.45 6.51
CA LEU A 84 13.60 -10.49 6.74
C LEU A 84 14.99 -9.98 6.34
N PRO A 85 16.07 -10.39 7.03
CA PRO A 85 17.43 -9.98 6.67
C PRO A 85 17.77 -10.24 5.20
N ALA A 86 17.38 -11.40 4.65
CA ALA A 86 17.58 -11.73 3.24
C ALA A 86 16.78 -10.84 2.26
N HIS A 87 15.71 -10.19 2.74
CA HIS A 87 14.91 -9.25 1.95
C HIS A 87 15.48 -7.82 1.98
N ARG A 88 16.38 -7.51 2.93
CA ARG A 88 17.05 -6.21 3.02
C ARG A 88 18.26 -6.06 2.11
N ASP A 89 18.78 -7.15 1.56
CA ASP A 89 19.94 -7.10 0.67
C ASP A 89 19.59 -6.32 -0.62
N ALA A 90 20.13 -5.10 -0.71
CA ALA A 90 19.89 -4.19 -1.83
C ALA A 90 20.75 -4.55 -3.05
N ASN A 91 21.82 -5.32 -2.85
CA ASN A 91 22.63 -5.88 -3.93
C ASN A 91 21.92 -7.01 -4.68
N ARG A 92 20.89 -7.60 -4.08
CA ARG A 92 20.08 -8.64 -4.72
C ARG A 92 18.79 -8.06 -5.22
N ALA A 93 18.38 -8.50 -6.40
CA ALA A 93 17.04 -8.29 -6.92
C ALA A 93 16.55 -9.56 -7.60
N ARG A 94 15.23 -9.72 -7.68
CA ARG A 94 14.58 -10.85 -8.33
C ARG A 94 13.51 -10.30 -9.26
N ASP A 95 13.14 -11.13 -10.24
CA ASP A 95 12.23 -10.79 -11.35
C ASP A 95 12.92 -10.29 -12.62
N GLN A 96 12.19 -10.38 -13.73
CA GLN A 96 12.71 -10.06 -15.06
C GLN A 96 12.99 -8.57 -15.25
N HIS A 97 12.32 -7.71 -14.47
CA HIS A 97 12.58 -6.26 -14.45
C HIS A 97 12.96 -5.87 -13.03
N VAL A 98 14.04 -5.10 -12.88
CA VAL A 98 14.53 -4.61 -11.60
C VAL A 98 14.96 -3.15 -11.75
N CYS A 99 15.04 -2.40 -10.65
CA CYS A 99 15.47 -1.01 -10.70
C CYS A 99 16.28 -0.64 -9.45
N ARG A 100 17.32 0.18 -9.63
CA ARG A 100 18.08 0.82 -8.54
C ARG A 100 18.47 2.23 -8.92
N ILE A 101 18.72 3.07 -7.92
CA ILE A 101 19.37 4.37 -8.06
C ILE A 101 20.85 4.18 -7.77
N TYR A 102 21.68 4.40 -8.79
CA TYR A 102 23.14 4.26 -8.74
C TYR A 102 23.80 5.62 -8.53
N ASP A 103 24.82 5.67 -7.67
CA ASP A 103 25.69 6.84 -7.52
C ASP A 103 26.68 6.95 -8.69
N PRO A 104 27.30 8.12 -8.91
CA PRO A 104 28.35 8.29 -9.90
C PRO A 104 29.47 7.25 -9.76
N GLY A 105 29.87 6.65 -10.87
CA GLY A 105 30.88 5.59 -10.92
C GLY A 105 30.60 4.56 -12.02
N THR A 106 31.50 3.58 -12.13
CA THR A 106 31.34 2.42 -13.02
C THR A 106 30.76 1.26 -12.23
N HIS A 107 29.70 0.67 -12.76
CA HIS A 107 28.94 -0.40 -12.12
C HIS A 107 28.87 -1.61 -13.04
N THR A 108 29.01 -2.80 -12.47
CA THR A 108 28.84 -4.08 -13.18
C THR A 108 27.70 -4.85 -12.55
N VAL A 109 26.69 -5.16 -13.35
CA VAL A 109 25.52 -5.93 -12.93
C VAL A 109 25.55 -7.30 -13.59
N LEU A 110 25.16 -8.33 -12.84
CA LEU A 110 25.03 -9.70 -13.34
C LEU A 110 23.58 -10.18 -13.20
N VAL A 111 23.13 -11.01 -14.14
CA VAL A 111 21.87 -11.72 -14.03
C VAL A 111 22.06 -13.20 -14.33
N ALA A 112 21.41 -14.04 -13.54
CA ALA A 112 21.17 -15.44 -13.83
C ALA A 112 19.68 -15.63 -14.12
N VAL A 113 19.36 -16.34 -15.21
CA VAL A 113 17.97 -16.69 -15.56
C VAL A 113 17.84 -18.20 -15.63
N THR A 114 16.94 -18.77 -14.85
CA THR A 114 16.65 -20.20 -14.77
C THR A 114 15.21 -20.47 -15.20
N ASP A 115 14.98 -21.37 -16.16
CA ASP A 115 13.63 -21.83 -16.49
C ASP A 115 13.13 -22.91 -15.53
N TYR A 116 11.84 -23.25 -15.60
CA TYR A 116 11.24 -24.28 -14.75
C TYR A 116 11.83 -25.69 -14.96
N TRP A 117 12.60 -25.92 -16.02
CA TRP A 117 13.34 -27.17 -16.23
C TRP A 117 14.75 -27.15 -15.61
N GLY A 118 15.10 -26.08 -14.90
CA GLY A 118 16.40 -25.90 -14.26
C GLY A 118 17.51 -25.46 -15.21
N ARG A 119 17.20 -25.15 -16.48
CA ARG A 119 18.24 -24.68 -17.42
C ARG A 119 18.53 -23.22 -17.14
N THR A 120 19.80 -22.87 -17.01
CA THR A 120 20.25 -21.56 -16.58
C THR A 120 21.14 -20.89 -17.62
N ALA A 121 20.99 -19.58 -17.81
CA ALA A 121 21.91 -18.74 -18.57
C ALA A 121 22.29 -17.49 -17.76
N TYR A 122 23.41 -16.88 -18.11
CA TYR A 122 23.96 -15.72 -17.41
C TYR A 122 24.25 -14.57 -18.39
N ALA A 123 24.14 -13.34 -17.91
CA ALA A 123 24.65 -12.16 -18.58
C ALA A 123 25.25 -11.19 -17.58
N SER A 124 26.13 -10.33 -18.08
CA SER A 124 26.64 -9.18 -17.33
C SER A 124 26.61 -7.94 -18.19
N ILE A 125 26.48 -6.78 -17.56
CA ILE A 125 26.58 -5.49 -18.22
C ILE A 125 27.38 -4.54 -17.33
N THR A 126 28.26 -3.75 -17.95
CA THR A 126 29.00 -2.68 -17.27
C THR A 126 28.58 -1.35 -17.86
N PHE A 127 28.28 -0.39 -17.00
CA PHE A 127 27.88 0.96 -17.39
C PHE A 127 28.44 2.02 -16.43
N THR A 128 28.46 3.27 -16.87
CA THR A 128 28.91 4.40 -16.07
C THR A 128 27.75 5.34 -15.76
N VAL A 129 27.70 5.81 -14.50
CA VAL A 129 26.90 6.95 -14.06
C VAL A 129 27.86 8.14 -13.92
N ASN A 130 27.60 9.19 -14.68
CA ASN A 130 28.48 10.35 -14.72
C ASN A 130 28.39 11.14 -13.39
N PRO A 131 29.49 11.69 -12.85
CA PRO A 131 29.42 12.66 -11.76
C PRO A 131 28.75 13.95 -12.24
N TYR A 132 28.27 14.78 -11.31
CA TYR A 132 27.78 16.11 -11.65
C TYR A 132 28.82 16.87 -12.51
N PRO A 133 28.42 17.54 -13.60
CA PRO A 133 29.35 18.31 -14.43
C PRO A 133 30.13 19.34 -13.61
N ALA A 134 31.38 19.62 -13.97
CA ALA A 134 32.23 20.55 -13.20
C ALA A 134 31.64 21.98 -13.09
N GLY A 135 30.78 22.40 -14.04
CA GLY A 135 30.09 23.69 -14.01
C GLY A 135 28.78 23.71 -13.20
N TYR A 136 28.38 22.59 -12.58
CA TYR A 136 27.15 22.49 -11.80
C TYR A 136 27.38 23.01 -10.37
N ILE A 137 27.44 24.33 -10.22
CA ILE A 137 27.69 24.98 -8.92
C ILE A 137 26.43 24.89 -8.05
N PRO A 138 26.48 24.24 -6.87
CA PRO A 138 25.31 24.05 -6.04
C PRO A 138 24.84 25.34 -5.36
N LEU A 139 23.52 25.44 -5.17
CA LEU A 139 22.89 26.41 -4.29
C LEU A 139 22.88 25.84 -2.88
N ILE A 140 23.47 26.54 -1.92
CA ILE A 140 23.63 26.08 -0.55
C ILE A 140 22.62 26.79 0.33
N VAL A 141 21.85 26.03 1.09
CA VAL A 141 20.78 26.55 1.95
C VAL A 141 21.07 26.23 3.41
N SER A 142 21.08 27.25 4.27
CA SER A 142 21.17 27.06 5.73
C SER A 142 20.42 28.16 6.47
N THR A 143 19.52 27.78 7.38
CA THR A 143 18.81 28.72 8.24
C THR A 143 19.70 29.30 9.33
N SER A 144 20.77 28.60 9.73
CA SER A 144 21.76 29.10 10.68
C SER A 144 22.88 29.93 10.04
N GLY A 145 22.95 29.99 8.71
CA GLY A 145 24.04 30.64 7.98
C GLY A 145 25.39 29.92 8.11
N THR A 146 25.39 28.61 8.42
CA THR A 146 26.63 27.83 8.53
C THR A 146 26.91 27.06 7.25
N TRP A 147 28.11 27.24 6.70
CA TRP A 147 28.50 26.66 5.41
C TRP A 147 29.53 25.52 5.53
N THR A 148 29.89 25.14 6.76
CA THR A 148 30.86 24.07 7.02
C THR A 148 30.37 22.74 6.42
N GLY A 149 31.25 22.08 5.66
CA GLY A 149 30.92 20.83 4.97
C GLY A 149 30.09 20.99 3.70
N ALA A 150 29.79 22.23 3.27
CA ALA A 150 29.23 22.47 1.95
C ALA A 150 30.30 22.19 0.87
N PRO A 151 29.92 21.61 -0.28
CA PRO A 151 30.82 21.53 -1.43
C PRO A 151 31.20 22.92 -1.94
N ALA A 152 32.17 22.99 -2.86
CA ALA A 152 32.55 24.25 -3.51
C ALA A 152 31.32 24.96 -4.10
N HIS A 153 31.14 26.24 -3.77
CA HIS A 153 29.99 27.06 -4.16
C HIS A 153 30.39 28.54 -4.24
N ASN A 154 29.60 29.34 -4.97
CA ASN A 154 29.75 30.80 -5.00
C ASN A 154 29.12 31.41 -3.74
N VAL A 155 29.67 32.52 -3.25
CA VAL A 155 29.10 33.24 -2.10
C VAL A 155 27.66 33.70 -2.41
N ASP A 156 27.39 34.11 -3.65
CA ASP A 156 26.06 34.52 -4.10
C ASP A 156 25.06 33.35 -4.23
N HIS A 157 25.52 32.11 -4.10
CA HIS A 157 24.69 30.91 -4.11
C HIS A 157 24.38 30.42 -2.69
N ARG A 158 24.44 31.32 -1.70
CA ARG A 158 24.08 31.04 -0.31
C ARG A 158 22.70 31.62 0.00
N PHE A 159 21.82 30.78 0.52
CA PHE A 159 20.44 31.15 0.83
C PHE A 159 20.10 30.81 2.28
N ALA A 160 19.33 31.68 2.93
CA ALA A 160 18.81 31.46 4.27
C ALA A 160 17.50 30.65 4.30
N SER A 161 16.85 30.49 3.13
CA SER A 161 15.57 29.78 2.99
C SER A 161 15.59 28.88 1.76
N PHE A 162 14.92 27.73 1.85
CA PHE A 162 14.75 26.83 0.72
C PHE A 162 14.02 27.51 -0.45
N ASP A 163 12.95 28.24 -0.14
CA ASP A 163 12.12 28.84 -1.18
C ASP A 163 12.86 29.91 -1.99
N ALA A 164 13.73 30.71 -1.37
CA ALA A 164 14.58 31.65 -2.10
C ALA A 164 15.57 30.95 -3.05
N ALA A 165 16.18 29.84 -2.62
CA ALA A 165 17.07 29.05 -3.47
C ALA A 165 16.31 28.44 -4.65
N MET A 166 15.09 27.95 -4.40
CA MET A 166 14.23 27.41 -5.44
C MET A 166 13.81 28.47 -6.44
N ASN A 167 13.36 29.64 -5.98
CA ASN A 167 13.00 30.76 -6.85
C ASN A 167 14.18 31.23 -7.70
N TYR A 168 15.39 31.27 -7.14
CA TYR A 168 16.60 31.53 -7.90
C TYR A 168 16.84 30.44 -8.97
N ALA A 169 16.74 29.17 -8.60
CA ALA A 169 16.93 28.07 -9.54
C ALA A 169 15.95 28.15 -10.72
N MET A 170 14.66 28.35 -10.43
CA MET A 170 13.61 28.45 -11.45
C MET A 170 13.81 29.64 -12.38
N THR A 171 14.17 30.82 -11.87
CA THR A 171 14.30 32.04 -12.67
C THR A 171 15.57 32.10 -13.52
N SER A 172 16.63 31.42 -13.11
CA SER A 172 17.91 31.42 -13.83
C SER A 172 17.90 30.66 -15.18
N GLY A 173 16.88 29.83 -15.43
CA GLY A 173 16.79 28.98 -16.63
C GLY A 173 17.90 27.92 -16.73
N SER A 174 18.67 27.71 -15.67
CA SER A 174 19.78 26.77 -15.63
C SER A 174 19.47 25.53 -14.80
N ASN A 175 20.26 24.52 -15.04
CA ASN A 175 20.26 23.25 -14.35
C ASN A 175 20.91 23.41 -12.95
N HIS A 176 20.21 23.03 -11.87
CA HIS A 176 20.64 23.33 -10.48
C HIS A 176 20.65 22.12 -9.55
N ARG A 177 21.57 22.19 -8.58
CA ARG A 177 21.60 21.33 -7.39
C ARG A 177 21.40 22.20 -6.15
N ILE A 178 20.31 22.01 -5.43
CA ILE A 178 20.04 22.67 -4.16
C ILE A 178 20.44 21.73 -3.03
N LEU A 179 21.28 22.21 -2.12
CA LEU A 179 21.76 21.46 -0.98
C LEU A 179 21.36 22.15 0.31
N CYS A 180 20.44 21.54 1.04
CA CYS A 180 20.02 21.98 2.36
C CYS A 180 21.00 21.46 3.41
N ARG A 181 21.26 22.23 4.46
CA ARG A 181 22.09 21.72 5.56
C ARG A 181 21.37 20.58 6.27
N ALA A 182 22.07 19.46 6.47
CA ALA A 182 21.57 18.30 7.18
C ALA A 182 21.09 18.66 8.59
N GLY A 183 19.90 18.20 8.97
CA GLY A 183 19.30 18.40 10.29
C GLY A 183 18.65 19.76 10.53
N GLU A 184 18.77 20.73 9.62
CA GLU A 184 18.06 22.01 9.72
C GLU A 184 16.61 21.89 9.20
N ALA A 185 15.73 22.72 9.76
CA ALA A 185 14.34 22.84 9.34
C ALA A 185 14.14 24.08 8.45
N PHE A 186 13.35 23.91 7.39
CA PHE A 186 13.03 24.93 6.41
C PHE A 186 11.52 24.97 6.18
N GLU A 187 10.94 26.15 6.21
CA GLU A 187 9.55 26.35 5.79
C GLU A 187 9.49 26.41 4.26
N SER A 188 8.43 25.86 3.67
CA SER A 188 8.19 25.91 2.24
C SER A 188 6.71 26.04 1.88
N GLU A 189 6.42 26.94 0.95
CA GLU A 189 5.08 27.08 0.34
C GLU A 189 4.78 25.97 -0.69
N GLY A 190 5.77 25.12 -0.99
CA GLY A 190 5.68 24.06 -1.99
C GLY A 190 5.88 24.56 -3.42
N PHE A 191 6.31 23.66 -4.30
CA PHE A 191 6.71 24.00 -5.66
C PHE A 191 6.02 23.16 -6.71
N ARG A 192 5.59 23.85 -7.77
CA ARG A 192 5.14 23.24 -9.01
C ARG A 192 6.16 23.55 -10.10
N LEU A 193 7.03 22.57 -10.38
CA LEU A 193 7.97 22.63 -11.50
C LEU A 193 7.20 22.32 -12.78
N GLN A 194 6.82 23.33 -13.55
CA GLN A 194 6.05 23.15 -14.78
C GLN A 194 6.75 23.77 -16.00
N SER A 195 6.81 23.01 -17.08
CA SER A 195 7.01 23.56 -18.42
C SER A 195 5.65 23.89 -19.02
N GLU A 196 5.25 25.15 -19.16
CA GLU A 196 4.02 25.50 -19.89
C GLU A 196 4.28 26.70 -20.78
N ALA A 197 4.13 26.55 -22.10
CA ALA A 197 4.29 27.66 -23.04
C ALA A 197 3.16 28.72 -22.97
N ALA A 198 2.05 28.43 -22.28
CA ALA A 198 0.85 29.28 -22.24
C ALA A 198 0.79 30.22 -21.02
N ASN A 199 1.50 29.92 -19.94
CA ASN A 199 1.76 30.85 -18.85
C ASN A 199 3.14 31.46 -19.07
N GLN A 200 3.28 32.79 -18.96
CA GLN A 200 4.54 33.52 -19.22
C GLN A 200 5.74 33.13 -18.31
N ASN A 201 5.58 32.11 -17.48
CA ASN A 201 6.56 31.54 -16.56
C ASN A 201 6.92 30.09 -16.96
N ALA A 202 7.10 29.81 -18.25
CA ALA A 202 7.55 28.52 -18.74
C ALA A 202 9.02 28.28 -18.33
N TRP A 203 9.27 27.35 -17.40
CA TRP A 203 10.63 27.10 -16.92
C TRP A 203 11.31 26.01 -17.76
N ASN A 204 12.34 26.36 -18.52
CA ASN A 204 13.18 25.42 -19.28
C ASN A 204 14.22 24.73 -18.37
N MET A 205 13.76 24.02 -17.35
CA MET A 205 14.68 23.24 -16.50
C MET A 205 14.78 21.81 -17.03
N GLY A 206 15.94 21.43 -17.57
CA GLY A 206 16.17 20.05 -18.03
C GLY A 206 16.33 19.06 -16.88
N ARG A 207 17.12 19.43 -15.85
CA ARG A 207 17.38 18.60 -14.68
C ARG A 207 17.41 19.43 -13.39
N PHE A 208 16.89 18.83 -12.33
CA PHE A 208 16.87 19.43 -11.01
C PHE A 208 17.27 18.43 -9.93
N THR A 209 18.07 18.86 -8.94
CA THR A 209 18.39 18.03 -7.78
C THR A 209 18.22 18.79 -6.47
N VAL A 210 17.61 18.14 -5.48
CA VAL A 210 17.60 18.60 -4.09
C VAL A 210 18.20 17.54 -3.20
N GLY A 211 19.11 17.93 -2.32
CA GLY A 211 19.74 17.02 -1.37
C GLY A 211 20.22 17.73 -0.11
N THR A 212 21.11 17.06 0.63
CA THR A 212 21.72 17.63 1.84
C THR A 212 23.23 17.79 1.74
N TYR A 213 23.81 18.65 2.58
CA TYR A 213 25.24 18.70 2.87
C TYR A 213 25.50 18.74 4.38
N GLY A 214 26.76 18.52 4.78
CA GLY A 214 27.20 18.72 6.17
C GLY A 214 26.79 17.62 7.17
N GLY A 215 26.34 16.45 6.71
CA GLY A 215 25.98 15.31 7.57
C GLY A 215 25.10 14.26 6.88
N SER A 216 24.71 13.23 7.63
CA SER A 216 23.80 12.16 7.17
C SER A 216 22.33 12.38 7.57
N ALA A 217 22.05 13.31 8.49
CA ALA A 217 20.69 13.66 8.87
C ALA A 217 19.92 14.26 7.69
N ARG A 218 18.61 14.01 7.62
CA ARG A 218 17.73 14.62 6.62
C ARG A 218 17.58 16.12 6.89
N ALA A 219 17.44 16.92 5.84
CA ALA A 219 16.91 18.27 5.98
C ALA A 219 15.39 18.19 6.16
N ILE A 220 14.85 18.91 7.14
CA ILE A 220 13.41 18.92 7.44
C ILE A 220 12.75 20.03 6.62
N ILE A 221 11.79 19.68 5.79
CA ILE A 221 10.99 20.63 5.01
C ILE A 221 9.55 20.62 5.54
N ASN A 222 9.17 21.69 6.21
CA ASN A 222 7.80 21.90 6.67
C ASN A 222 6.99 22.55 5.54
N VAL A 223 6.02 21.80 5.02
CA VAL A 223 5.22 22.21 3.86
C VAL A 223 3.92 22.84 4.34
N ALA A 224 3.64 24.04 3.84
CA ALA A 224 2.39 24.72 4.13
C ALA A 224 1.17 23.83 3.81
N PRO A 225 0.15 23.74 4.69
CA PRO A 225 -1.05 22.93 4.43
C PRO A 225 -1.84 23.36 3.18
N SER A 226 -1.69 24.63 2.76
CA SER A 226 -2.27 25.18 1.53
C SER A 226 -1.52 24.77 0.27
N ALA A 227 -0.32 24.21 0.40
CA ALA A 227 0.46 23.75 -0.73
C ALA A 227 -0.22 22.55 -1.39
N VAL A 228 -0.07 22.45 -2.70
CA VAL A 228 -0.54 21.30 -3.45
C VAL A 228 0.42 20.12 -3.32
N ALA A 229 1.72 20.40 -3.28
CA ALA A 229 2.78 19.46 -2.95
C ALA A 229 4.04 20.21 -2.49
N PHE A 230 4.96 19.54 -1.78
CA PHE A 230 6.32 20.07 -1.64
C PHE A 230 6.99 20.18 -3.00
N MET A 231 7.00 19.08 -3.75
CA MET A 231 7.55 19.04 -5.10
C MET A 231 6.58 18.36 -6.04
N ARG A 232 6.06 19.12 -7.01
CA ARG A 232 5.24 18.61 -8.11
C ARG A 232 5.93 18.89 -9.44
N VAL A 233 6.38 17.82 -10.10
CA VAL A 233 6.96 17.89 -11.44
C VAL A 233 5.86 17.76 -12.48
N VAL A 234 5.66 18.76 -13.31
CA VAL A 234 4.66 18.79 -14.39
C VAL A 234 5.37 18.92 -15.72
N GLY A 235 5.46 17.82 -16.46
CA GLY A 235 6.07 17.82 -17.79
C GLY A 235 5.06 18.06 -18.91
N GLU A 236 5.37 18.94 -19.87
CA GLU A 236 4.69 19.00 -21.16
C GLU A 236 5.40 18.11 -22.20
N ALA A 237 4.62 17.60 -23.16
CA ALA A 237 5.15 16.84 -24.27
C ALA A 237 6.16 17.64 -25.09
N GLY A 238 7.45 17.28 -24.98
CA GLY A 238 8.54 17.85 -25.79
C GLY A 238 9.14 19.14 -25.24
N LYS A 239 8.76 19.57 -24.03
CA LYS A 239 9.24 20.84 -23.44
C LYS A 239 9.52 20.79 -21.92
N GLY A 240 9.52 19.61 -21.30
CA GLY A 240 9.47 19.46 -19.84
C GLY A 240 10.77 19.14 -19.10
N VAL A 241 10.67 19.17 -17.76
CA VAL A 241 11.65 18.62 -16.81
C VAL A 241 11.88 17.15 -17.12
N GLU A 242 13.04 16.81 -17.64
CA GLU A 242 13.36 15.45 -18.05
C GLU A 242 13.62 14.57 -16.82
N TYR A 243 14.31 15.13 -15.82
CA TYR A 243 14.73 14.40 -14.63
C TYR A 243 14.82 15.26 -13.37
N THR A 244 14.10 14.87 -12.33
CA THR A 244 14.23 15.42 -10.97
C THR A 244 14.73 14.33 -10.03
N PHE A 245 15.75 14.66 -9.24
CA PHE A 245 16.30 13.78 -8.21
C PHE A 245 16.22 14.44 -6.83
N LEU A 246 15.65 13.75 -5.86
CA LEU A 246 15.49 14.25 -4.49
C LEU A 246 16.09 13.25 -3.52
N GLU A 247 16.96 13.69 -2.61
CA GLU A 247 17.59 12.79 -1.66
C GLU A 247 17.71 13.35 -0.24
N ASN A 248 17.60 12.47 0.75
CA ASN A 248 17.84 12.78 2.15
C ASN A 248 16.98 13.94 2.71
N LEU A 249 15.69 13.94 2.38
CA LEU A 249 14.72 14.96 2.83
C LEU A 249 13.67 14.36 3.78
N ASP A 250 13.27 15.11 4.79
CA ASP A 250 12.16 14.82 5.69
C ASP A 250 11.06 15.86 5.45
N VAL A 251 10.09 15.51 4.62
CA VAL A 251 9.02 16.41 4.18
C VAL A 251 7.80 16.20 5.06
N ARG A 252 7.42 17.25 5.79
CA ARG A 252 6.37 17.21 6.80
C ARG A 252 5.19 18.10 6.45
N SER A 253 3.99 17.65 6.78
CA SER A 253 2.81 18.53 6.88
C SER A 253 2.02 18.19 8.14
N THR A 254 0.77 18.63 8.22
CA THR A 254 0.03 18.75 9.49
C THR A 254 -0.98 17.65 9.77
N TRP A 255 -1.10 16.63 8.90
CA TRP A 255 -2.01 15.51 9.14
C TRP A 255 -1.60 14.69 10.36
N ASP A 256 -2.58 14.25 11.12
CA ASP A 256 -2.41 13.23 12.15
C ASP A 256 -3.48 12.15 11.99
N SER A 257 -3.03 10.97 11.56
CA SER A 257 -3.82 9.77 11.33
C SER A 257 -4.41 9.18 12.62
N THR A 258 -3.91 9.54 13.80
CA THR A 258 -4.43 9.10 15.11
C THR A 258 -5.61 9.94 15.60
N ILE A 259 -5.86 11.09 14.98
CA ILE A 259 -7.03 11.94 15.26
C ILE A 259 -7.84 12.26 14.00
N GLU A 260 -7.34 11.89 12.82
CA GLU A 260 -7.87 12.23 11.49
C GLU A 260 -8.18 13.73 11.35
N SER A 261 -7.17 14.55 11.66
CA SER A 261 -7.30 16.01 11.63
C SER A 261 -5.96 16.67 11.31
N THR A 262 -6.00 17.98 11.10
CA THR A 262 -4.80 18.81 11.06
C THR A 262 -4.80 19.76 12.24
N ALA A 263 -3.62 20.20 12.68
CA ALA A 263 -3.51 21.21 13.75
C ALA A 263 -4.23 22.54 13.41
N ALA A 264 -4.43 22.85 12.12
CA ALA A 264 -5.06 24.07 11.63
C ALA A 264 -6.58 23.95 11.40
N GLY A 265 -7.19 22.81 11.73
CA GLY A 265 -8.60 22.54 11.48
C GLY A 265 -8.87 21.90 10.10
N ASN A 266 -10.11 21.98 9.65
CA ASN A 266 -10.64 21.24 8.50
C ASN A 266 -10.08 21.74 7.15
N VAL A 267 -9.00 21.15 6.66
CA VAL A 267 -8.44 21.42 5.31
C VAL A 267 -8.88 20.31 4.35
N ALA A 268 -9.58 20.68 3.27
CA ALA A 268 -10.15 19.71 2.32
C ALA A 268 -9.11 18.98 1.45
N SER A 269 -7.88 19.51 1.38
CA SER A 269 -6.78 18.90 0.62
C SER A 269 -5.45 19.22 1.29
N LEU A 270 -4.70 18.18 1.63
CA LEU A 270 -3.33 18.29 2.12
C LEU A 270 -2.31 18.10 0.99
N PRO A 271 -1.09 18.67 1.12
CA PRO A 271 -0.06 18.53 0.11
C PRO A 271 0.37 17.08 -0.08
N ALA A 272 0.75 16.73 -1.32
CA ALA A 272 1.62 15.59 -1.54
C ALA A 272 3.07 15.93 -1.14
N ALA A 273 3.88 14.99 -0.65
CA ALA A 273 5.31 15.27 -0.49
C ALA A 273 6.01 15.28 -1.87
N PHE A 274 5.92 14.17 -2.60
CA PHE A 274 6.62 13.99 -3.86
C PHE A 274 5.65 13.58 -4.95
N SER A 275 5.51 14.43 -5.97
CA SER A 275 4.48 14.28 -6.99
C SER A 275 5.05 14.46 -8.39
N ILE A 276 4.65 13.58 -9.32
CA ILE A 276 4.85 13.78 -10.76
C ILE A 276 3.49 13.79 -11.47
N TRP A 277 3.26 14.81 -12.28
CA TRP A 277 2.08 14.99 -13.11
C TRP A 277 2.50 14.98 -14.58
N VAL A 278 1.97 14.05 -15.37
CA VAL A 278 2.10 13.93 -16.85
C VAL A 278 3.30 13.13 -17.36
N THR A 279 4.51 13.70 -17.45
CA THR A 279 5.70 13.03 -18.05
C THR A 279 7.00 13.42 -17.41
N GLY A 280 7.99 12.51 -17.44
CA GLY A 280 9.35 12.75 -16.97
C GLY A 280 9.78 11.70 -15.96
N TRP A 281 10.93 11.94 -15.33
CA TRP A 281 11.46 11.11 -14.26
C TRP A 281 11.50 11.87 -12.95
N LEU A 282 10.88 11.30 -11.91
CA LEU A 282 11.06 11.70 -10.53
C LEU A 282 11.70 10.52 -9.77
N ALA A 283 12.96 10.69 -9.37
CA ALA A 283 13.65 9.75 -8.51
C ALA A 283 13.82 10.34 -7.11
N VAL A 284 13.47 9.55 -6.10
CA VAL A 284 13.54 9.95 -4.70
C VAL A 284 14.29 8.87 -3.92
N ARG A 285 15.28 9.26 -3.11
CA ARG A 285 16.13 8.34 -2.36
C ARG A 285 16.31 8.77 -0.91
N ASN A 286 16.14 7.85 0.04
CA ASN A 286 16.36 8.14 1.47
C ASN A 286 15.51 9.32 2.01
N CYS A 287 14.27 9.46 1.54
CA CYS A 287 13.37 10.51 2.00
C CYS A 287 12.27 9.96 2.91
N LEU A 288 11.73 10.84 3.76
CA LEU A 288 10.53 10.64 4.56
C LEU A 288 9.45 11.62 4.11
N ALA A 289 8.23 11.13 3.98
CA ALA A 289 7.02 11.93 3.88
C ALA A 289 6.16 11.65 5.12
N ASP A 290 5.86 12.68 5.91
CA ASP A 290 5.15 12.53 7.19
C ASP A 290 4.05 13.58 7.35
N GLY A 291 2.87 13.18 7.83
CA GLY A 291 1.76 14.11 8.06
C GLY A 291 1.18 14.73 6.78
N VAL A 292 1.33 14.07 5.63
CA VAL A 292 0.94 14.60 4.31
C VAL A 292 -0.38 14.02 3.78
N GLY A 293 -0.94 14.63 2.73
CA GLY A 293 -2.08 14.07 2.00
C GLY A 293 -1.70 12.78 1.30
N ASN A 294 -0.73 12.88 0.39
CA ASN A 294 -0.08 11.74 -0.27
C ASN A 294 1.43 11.77 0.02
N GLY A 295 2.06 10.62 0.26
CA GLY A 295 3.52 10.54 0.36
C GLY A 295 4.18 10.74 -1.01
N TYR A 296 4.03 9.73 -1.86
CA TYR A 296 4.65 9.66 -3.18
C TYR A 296 3.56 9.38 -4.20
N ASP A 297 3.36 10.27 -5.17
CA ASP A 297 2.36 10.06 -6.20
C ASP A 297 2.80 10.32 -7.63
N THR A 298 2.17 9.57 -8.53
CA THR A 298 2.24 9.80 -9.97
C THR A 298 0.84 9.88 -10.55
N TYR A 299 0.58 10.97 -11.24
CA TYR A 299 -0.65 11.24 -11.97
C TYR A 299 -0.30 11.47 -13.44
N SER A 300 -1.08 10.92 -14.35
CA SER A 300 -0.98 11.30 -15.76
C SER A 300 -2.37 11.45 -16.33
N ALA A 301 -2.62 12.64 -16.86
CA ALA A 301 -3.86 13.00 -17.54
C ALA A 301 -3.88 12.57 -19.02
N SER A 302 -2.78 12.00 -19.56
CA SER A 302 -2.70 11.62 -20.97
C SER A 302 -1.96 10.30 -21.21
N ASP A 303 -2.42 9.51 -22.18
CA ASP A 303 -1.79 8.24 -22.58
C ASP A 303 -0.55 8.42 -23.50
N SER A 304 -0.16 9.67 -23.78
CA SER A 304 0.78 9.96 -24.86
C SER A 304 2.24 9.58 -24.55
N ARG A 305 2.67 9.59 -23.28
CA ARG A 305 4.08 9.41 -22.89
C ARG A 305 4.23 8.80 -21.47
N PRO A 306 5.36 8.11 -21.19
CA PRO A 306 5.59 7.50 -19.89
C PRO A 306 5.98 8.53 -18.81
N SER A 307 5.48 8.33 -17.59
CA SER A 307 5.98 8.93 -16.35
C SER A 307 6.73 7.88 -15.55
N TYR A 308 7.84 8.26 -14.92
CA TYR A 308 8.63 7.38 -14.06
C TYR A 308 8.70 7.97 -12.67
N LEU A 309 8.13 7.26 -11.68
CA LEU A 309 8.34 7.55 -10.27
C LEU A 309 9.15 6.41 -9.67
N VAL A 310 10.36 6.73 -9.21
CA VAL A 310 11.28 5.81 -8.56
C VAL A 310 11.48 6.26 -7.12
N ALA A 311 11.04 5.47 -6.16
CA ALA A 311 11.33 5.69 -4.74
C ALA A 311 12.23 4.55 -4.25
N GLN A 312 13.42 4.89 -3.74
CA GLN A 312 14.36 3.94 -3.17
C GLN A 312 14.67 4.26 -1.71
N ASN A 313 14.56 3.26 -0.82
CA ASN A 313 14.84 3.42 0.60
C ASN A 313 14.09 4.62 1.21
N CYS A 314 12.79 4.74 0.91
CA CYS A 314 11.94 5.88 1.29
C CYS A 314 10.81 5.45 2.22
N SER A 315 10.30 6.38 3.01
CA SER A 315 9.23 6.14 3.99
C SER A 315 8.07 7.10 3.80
N ALA A 316 6.84 6.58 3.80
CA ALA A 316 5.62 7.36 3.94
C ALA A 316 4.92 7.00 5.26
N ARG A 317 4.83 7.96 6.17
CA ARG A 317 4.22 7.82 7.49
C ARG A 317 3.07 8.80 7.64
N ASN A 318 2.11 8.43 8.51
CA ASN A 318 1.07 9.34 8.97
C ASN A 318 0.42 10.14 7.82
N PHE A 319 0.06 9.46 6.74
CA PHE A 319 -0.57 10.09 5.58
C PHE A 319 -2.09 10.01 5.67
N GLN A 320 -2.77 10.95 5.04
CA GLN A 320 -4.23 10.99 5.00
C GLN A 320 -4.81 9.99 4.00
N ASN A 321 -4.27 10.02 2.78
CA ASN A 321 -4.85 9.35 1.65
C ASN A 321 -3.97 8.16 1.26
N PHE A 322 -2.85 8.38 0.58
CA PHE A 322 -1.94 7.29 0.16
C PHE A 322 -0.51 7.51 0.63
N GLY A 323 0.16 6.42 1.05
CA GLY A 323 1.62 6.46 1.18
C GLY A 323 2.27 6.55 -0.20
N TYR A 324 1.82 5.68 -1.11
CA TYR A 324 2.29 5.53 -2.48
C TYR A 324 1.09 5.41 -3.40
N TYR A 325 0.97 6.30 -4.37
CA TYR A 325 -0.14 6.30 -5.31
C TYR A 325 0.31 6.42 -6.76
N ALA A 326 -0.25 5.58 -7.62
CA ALA A 326 -0.15 5.76 -9.05
C ALA A 326 -1.53 5.75 -9.67
N SER A 327 -1.87 6.82 -10.38
CA SER A 327 -3.01 6.93 -11.29
C SER A 327 -2.59 7.71 -12.52
N ALA A 328 -1.67 7.09 -13.23
CA ALA A 328 -1.11 7.65 -14.43
C ALA A 328 -1.48 6.70 -15.57
N GLY A 329 -1.90 7.25 -16.72
CA GLY A 329 -2.35 6.48 -17.89
C GLY A 329 -1.37 5.37 -18.31
N ASN A 330 -1.78 4.58 -19.31
CA ASN A 330 -1.32 3.22 -19.66
C ASN A 330 0.20 3.03 -19.94
N ARG A 331 1.04 4.03 -19.70
CA ARG A 331 2.50 4.05 -19.97
C ARG A 331 3.36 4.36 -18.75
N SER A 332 2.78 4.44 -17.57
CA SER A 332 3.50 4.91 -16.38
C SER A 332 4.28 3.77 -15.70
N HIS A 333 5.44 4.12 -15.14
CA HIS A 333 6.36 3.24 -14.45
C HIS A 333 6.43 3.64 -12.99
N PHE A 334 6.02 2.73 -12.11
CA PHE A 334 5.90 2.97 -10.67
C PHE A 334 6.79 1.99 -9.91
N LEU A 335 7.91 2.50 -9.38
CA LEU A 335 9.05 1.70 -8.96
C LEU A 335 9.37 2.00 -7.48
N ILE A 336 8.97 1.11 -6.59
CA ILE A 336 9.04 1.26 -5.13
C ILE A 336 9.99 0.19 -4.56
N ILE A 337 11.17 0.61 -4.10
CA ILE A 337 12.31 -0.29 -3.86
C ILE A 337 12.85 -0.05 -2.44
N GLY A 338 12.77 -1.04 -1.56
CA GLY A 338 13.26 -0.90 -0.19
C GLY A 338 12.48 0.14 0.63
N CYS A 339 11.20 0.34 0.34
CA CYS A 339 10.40 1.43 0.92
C CYS A 339 9.42 0.93 1.98
N GLU A 340 8.86 1.86 2.75
CA GLU A 340 7.76 1.55 3.67
C GLU A 340 6.60 2.55 3.57
N GLY A 341 5.37 2.06 3.70
CA GLY A 341 4.18 2.88 3.82
C GLY A 341 3.37 2.44 5.03
N ILE A 342 3.40 3.24 6.10
CA ILE A 342 2.90 2.80 7.41
C ILE A 342 2.01 3.88 8.04
N HIS A 343 0.76 3.54 8.32
CA HIS A 343 -0.04 4.27 9.31
C HIS A 343 0.47 4.00 10.73
N SER A 344 0.26 4.95 11.63
CA SER A 344 0.41 4.70 13.07
C SER A 344 -0.35 3.43 13.48
N ALA A 345 0.21 2.66 14.42
CA ALA A 345 -0.50 1.54 15.05
C ALA A 345 -1.83 1.99 15.69
N ASP A 346 -1.87 3.25 16.13
CA ASP A 346 -3.00 3.92 16.73
C ASP A 346 -3.78 4.79 15.72
N ALA A 347 -3.51 4.65 14.42
CA ALA A 347 -4.28 5.36 13.39
C ALA A 347 -5.76 4.97 13.46
N LEU A 348 -6.63 5.97 13.33
CA LEU A 348 -8.07 5.75 13.32
C LEU A 348 -8.52 5.10 12.02
N MET A 349 -9.73 4.59 12.07
CA MET A 349 -10.34 3.76 11.04
C MET A 349 -11.65 4.37 10.55
N ASN A 350 -11.70 5.67 10.26
CA ASN A 350 -12.94 6.41 9.95
C ASN A 350 -14.02 6.28 11.03
N GLY A 351 -13.99 7.17 12.03
CA GLY A 351 -15.13 7.38 12.92
C GLY A 351 -16.43 7.59 12.13
N VAL A 352 -17.52 6.96 12.56
CA VAL A 352 -18.81 7.01 11.88
C VAL A 352 -19.53 8.28 12.31
N GLY A 353 -19.24 9.36 11.59
CA GLY A 353 -19.82 10.68 11.91
C GLY A 353 -19.38 11.79 10.98
N LYS A 354 -18.29 11.61 10.23
CA LYS A 354 -17.92 12.54 9.17
C LYS A 354 -18.91 12.37 8.01
N SER A 355 -19.62 13.42 7.63
CA SER A 355 -20.61 13.38 6.54
C SER A 355 -19.91 13.26 5.18
N LEU A 356 -20.65 12.90 4.12
CA LEU A 356 -20.12 12.89 2.74
C LEU A 356 -19.57 14.25 2.27
N GLY A 357 -19.90 15.35 2.97
CA GLY A 357 -19.33 16.69 2.77
C GLY A 357 -17.94 16.88 3.37
N GLU A 358 -17.50 16.01 4.28
CA GLU A 358 -16.17 16.01 4.91
C GLU A 358 -15.19 15.05 4.20
N ARG A 359 -15.25 15.02 2.86
CA ARG A 359 -14.22 14.36 2.05
C ARG A 359 -12.87 15.03 2.34
N GLY A 360 -11.81 14.22 2.50
CA GLY A 360 -10.48 14.75 2.80
C GLY A 360 -10.28 15.13 4.27
N MET A 361 -11.01 14.49 5.20
CA MET A 361 -10.77 14.63 6.66
C MET A 361 -10.68 13.26 7.31
N ARG A 362 -10.12 12.27 6.62
CA ARG A 362 -10.19 10.87 7.00
C ARG A 362 -8.97 10.10 6.56
N ASN A 363 -8.69 8.98 7.21
CA ASN A 363 -7.74 8.01 6.70
C ASN A 363 -8.40 7.25 5.53
N ASP A 364 -8.45 7.88 4.36
CA ASP A 364 -9.26 7.45 3.22
C ASP A 364 -8.69 6.19 2.53
N HIS A 365 -7.37 6.01 2.54
CA HIS A 365 -6.73 4.85 1.94
C HIS A 365 -5.49 4.39 2.72
N THR A 366 -4.61 3.65 2.07
CA THR A 366 -3.59 2.81 2.69
C THR A 366 -2.24 2.98 1.98
N ALA A 367 -1.27 2.18 2.41
CA ALA A 367 0.13 2.30 2.02
C ALA A 367 0.37 2.41 0.52
N LEU A 368 -0.21 1.54 -0.31
CA LEU A 368 0.09 1.53 -1.74
C LEU A 368 -1.15 1.24 -2.59
N ARG A 369 -1.42 2.14 -3.54
CA ARG A 369 -2.39 1.92 -4.61
C ARG A 369 -1.79 2.21 -5.97
N SER A 370 -2.09 1.34 -6.93
CA SER A 370 -1.60 1.44 -8.30
C SER A 370 -2.73 1.28 -9.30
N GLN A 371 -2.80 2.17 -10.28
CA GLN A 371 -3.79 2.20 -11.36
C GLN A 371 -3.12 2.51 -12.70
N ARG A 372 -3.44 1.70 -13.72
CA ARG A 372 -3.08 1.89 -15.14
C ARG A 372 -1.58 2.04 -15.43
N ASN A 373 -0.74 1.25 -14.77
CA ASN A 373 0.71 1.31 -14.97
C ASN A 373 1.17 0.28 -16.01
N ALA A 374 2.14 0.68 -16.86
CA ALA A 374 2.81 -0.24 -17.79
C ALA A 374 3.78 -1.17 -17.05
N LEU A 375 4.50 -0.62 -16.07
CA LEU A 375 5.39 -1.37 -15.19
C LEU A 375 5.21 -0.91 -13.75
N MET A 376 5.05 -1.87 -12.87
CA MET A 376 5.07 -1.67 -11.43
C MET A 376 6.08 -2.64 -10.82
N ILE A 377 7.04 -2.11 -10.06
CA ILE A 377 7.98 -2.90 -9.27
C ILE A 377 7.79 -2.47 -7.82
N VAL A 378 7.45 -3.42 -6.95
CA VAL A 378 7.41 -3.25 -5.50
C VAL A 378 8.30 -4.30 -4.90
N GLU A 379 9.46 -3.89 -4.41
CA GLU A 379 10.51 -4.79 -3.98
C GLU A 379 10.95 -4.40 -2.59
N SER A 380 11.09 -5.37 -1.68
CA SER A 380 11.55 -5.11 -0.31
C SER A 380 10.69 -4.03 0.38
N PHE A 381 9.37 -4.18 0.28
CA PHE A 381 8.41 -3.19 0.79
C PHE A 381 7.80 -3.64 2.13
N SER A 382 7.66 -2.71 3.07
CA SER A 382 6.90 -2.92 4.31
C SER A 382 5.66 -2.03 4.34
N GLY A 383 4.47 -2.64 4.40
CA GLY A 383 3.20 -1.92 4.37
C GLY A 383 2.32 -2.20 5.58
N HIS A 384 1.78 -1.15 6.19
CA HIS A 384 0.67 -1.23 7.16
C HIS A 384 -0.29 -0.05 6.91
N GLY A 385 -1.59 -0.31 6.96
CA GLY A 385 -2.56 0.74 6.74
C GLY A 385 -3.94 0.39 7.27
N LYS A 386 -4.55 1.36 7.95
CA LYS A 386 -5.89 1.24 8.55
C LYS A 386 -6.99 1.93 7.76
N GLY A 387 -6.64 2.61 6.66
CA GLY A 387 -7.61 3.43 5.94
C GLY A 387 -8.68 2.67 5.18
N GLN A 388 -9.73 3.42 4.82
CA GLN A 388 -10.99 2.89 4.35
C GLN A 388 -11.69 3.86 3.42
N TRP A 389 -12.44 3.30 2.48
CA TRP A 389 -13.19 4.09 1.53
C TRP A 389 -14.70 4.00 1.83
N SER A 390 -15.34 5.13 2.09
CA SER A 390 -16.80 5.26 2.02
C SER A 390 -17.22 5.62 0.59
N GLY A 391 -18.00 4.76 -0.07
CA GLY A 391 -18.70 5.12 -1.30
C GLY A 391 -19.72 6.25 -1.06
N ASN A 392 -20.14 6.91 -2.14
CA ASN A 392 -21.21 7.91 -2.04
C ASN A 392 -22.51 7.27 -1.53
N GLY A 393 -23.08 7.82 -0.45
CA GLY A 393 -24.48 7.59 -0.07
C GLY A 393 -24.79 6.37 0.80
N ALA A 394 -23.80 5.68 1.39
CA ALA A 394 -24.09 4.52 2.25
C ALA A 394 -23.77 4.79 3.72
N VAL A 395 -24.79 4.69 4.58
CA VAL A 395 -24.74 4.60 6.07
C VAL A 395 -24.08 3.28 6.54
N LEU A 396 -23.43 2.55 5.63
CA LEU A 396 -22.77 1.28 5.91
C LEU A 396 -21.35 1.51 6.42
N PRO A 397 -20.80 0.57 7.21
CA PRO A 397 -19.38 0.59 7.56
C PRO A 397 -18.53 0.81 6.29
N PRO A 398 -17.58 1.77 6.30
CA PRO A 398 -16.76 2.05 5.12
C PRO A 398 -16.02 0.79 4.66
N SER A 399 -15.79 0.67 3.35
CA SER A 399 -15.12 -0.50 2.78
C SER A 399 -13.62 -0.47 3.11
N PRO A 400 -13.11 -1.47 3.86
CA PRO A 400 -11.70 -1.53 4.22
C PRO A 400 -10.84 -1.58 2.95
N GLN A 401 -9.80 -0.75 2.89
CA GLN A 401 -8.91 -0.74 1.73
C GLN A 401 -7.74 -1.72 1.94
N PRO A 402 -7.35 -2.48 0.90
CA PRO A 402 -6.12 -3.28 0.93
C PRO A 402 -4.89 -2.41 1.14
N VAL A 403 -3.89 -2.88 1.89
CA VAL A 403 -2.61 -2.17 2.04
C VAL A 403 -1.90 -2.04 0.70
N LEU A 404 -1.95 -3.11 -0.09
CA LEU A 404 -1.49 -3.12 -1.46
C LEU A 404 -2.69 -3.34 -2.37
N ARG A 405 -3.12 -2.28 -3.05
CA ARG A 405 -4.24 -2.33 -3.99
C ARG A 405 -3.74 -2.11 -5.42
N ILE A 406 -3.83 -3.15 -6.23
CA ILE A 406 -3.45 -3.12 -7.64
C ILE A 406 -4.72 -3.13 -8.47
N HIS A 407 -5.06 -1.99 -9.04
CA HIS A 407 -6.27 -1.80 -9.83
C HIS A 407 -5.88 -1.50 -11.28
N GLN A 408 -5.56 -2.57 -12.03
CA GLN A 408 -5.23 -2.51 -13.44
C GLN A 408 -6.44 -2.92 -14.29
N ASN A 409 -6.77 -2.11 -15.29
CA ASN A 409 -7.83 -2.40 -16.27
C ASN A 409 -7.27 -2.36 -17.71
N ASP A 410 -5.95 -2.55 -17.89
CA ASP A 410 -5.27 -2.41 -19.18
C ASP A 410 -4.46 -3.66 -19.54
N THR A 411 -4.24 -3.87 -20.85
CA THR A 411 -3.65 -5.11 -21.39
C THR A 411 -2.18 -5.29 -21.03
N ILE A 412 -1.36 -4.24 -20.97
CA ILE A 412 0.12 -4.40 -21.03
C ILE A 412 0.80 -4.32 -19.66
N SER A 413 0.04 -4.22 -18.57
CA SER A 413 0.60 -4.04 -17.22
C SER A 413 1.48 -5.21 -16.78
N ARG A 414 2.72 -4.89 -16.41
CA ARG A 414 3.66 -5.78 -15.72
C ARG A 414 3.75 -5.38 -14.27
N ILE A 415 3.49 -6.31 -13.36
CA ILE A 415 3.39 -6.03 -11.94
C ILE A 415 4.24 -7.05 -11.21
N LEU A 416 5.28 -6.58 -10.57
CA LEU A 416 6.26 -7.40 -9.87
C LEU A 416 6.26 -6.95 -8.41
N VAL A 417 5.85 -7.83 -7.51
CA VAL A 417 5.89 -7.60 -6.07
C VAL A 417 6.78 -8.68 -5.47
N SER A 418 7.85 -8.31 -4.77
CA SER A 418 8.76 -9.30 -4.20
C SER A 418 9.31 -8.88 -2.84
N ARG A 419 9.69 -9.88 -2.03
CA ARG A 419 10.44 -9.68 -0.77
C ARG A 419 9.75 -8.73 0.20
N SER A 420 8.42 -8.74 0.26
CA SER A 420 7.63 -7.72 0.95
C SER A 420 6.95 -8.24 2.21
N TYR A 421 6.77 -7.37 3.20
CA TYR A 421 5.93 -7.59 4.36
C TYR A 421 4.69 -6.71 4.27
N ILE A 422 3.51 -7.32 4.35
CA ILE A 422 2.24 -6.61 4.22
C ILE A 422 1.35 -6.97 5.40
N GLU A 423 1.09 -5.97 6.23
CA GLU A 423 0.18 -6.08 7.36
C GLU A 423 -1.18 -5.46 7.04
N GLY A 424 -2.04 -6.32 6.52
CA GLY A 424 -3.37 -6.05 6.04
C GLY A 424 -3.67 -6.96 4.85
N SER A 425 -4.42 -6.47 3.87
CA SER A 425 -4.76 -7.25 2.68
C SER A 425 -4.07 -6.74 1.43
N VAL A 426 -3.96 -7.64 0.46
CA VAL A 426 -3.55 -7.40 -0.91
C VAL A 426 -4.76 -7.64 -1.81
N ALA A 427 -5.03 -6.74 -2.75
CA ALA A 427 -6.06 -6.99 -3.75
C ALA A 427 -5.60 -6.62 -5.15
N TRP A 428 -5.85 -7.51 -6.10
CA TRP A 428 -5.63 -7.32 -7.53
C TRP A 428 -6.99 -7.28 -8.22
N GLY A 429 -7.31 -6.16 -8.86
CA GLY A 429 -8.58 -5.95 -9.56
C GLY A 429 -9.44 -4.84 -8.96
N ASN A 430 -10.62 -4.71 -9.54
CA ASN A 430 -11.55 -3.62 -9.23
C ASN A 430 -12.54 -4.10 -8.16
N ALA A 431 -12.19 -3.91 -6.89
CA ALA A 431 -13.03 -4.31 -5.74
C ALA A 431 -14.39 -3.56 -5.63
N ILE A 432 -14.85 -2.83 -6.65
CA ILE A 432 -16.04 -1.96 -6.56
C ILE A 432 -16.90 -2.11 -7.82
N GLY A 433 -18.02 -2.82 -7.63
CA GLY A 433 -19.01 -3.19 -8.64
C GLY A 433 -19.82 -2.01 -9.20
N GLY A 434 -19.16 -1.07 -9.88
CA GLY A 434 -19.84 0.08 -10.50
C GLY A 434 -19.71 0.21 -12.02
N ALA A 435 -18.74 -0.45 -12.66
CA ALA A 435 -18.63 -0.40 -14.12
C ALA A 435 -18.02 -1.69 -14.67
N PRO A 436 -18.61 -2.30 -15.72
CA PRO A 436 -18.00 -3.38 -16.49
C PRO A 436 -16.85 -2.80 -17.33
N SER A 437 -15.80 -2.29 -16.67
CA SER A 437 -14.55 -2.00 -17.35
C SER A 437 -13.84 -3.32 -17.57
N THR A 438 -13.65 -3.72 -18.82
CA THR A 438 -13.00 -4.97 -19.25
C THR A 438 -11.80 -5.29 -18.37
N GLN A 439 -11.93 -6.24 -17.42
CA GLN A 439 -10.79 -6.75 -16.66
C GLN A 439 -10.03 -7.70 -17.59
N ARG A 440 -8.76 -7.36 -17.83
CA ARG A 440 -7.88 -8.03 -18.81
C ARG A 440 -6.79 -8.80 -18.11
N ALA A 441 -6.17 -9.73 -18.83
CA ALA A 441 -5.04 -10.48 -18.32
C ALA A 441 -3.89 -9.53 -17.98
N LEU A 442 -3.21 -9.80 -16.88
CA LEU A 442 -2.05 -9.06 -16.41
C LEU A 442 -0.78 -9.89 -16.63
N ASN A 443 0.39 -9.27 -16.48
CA ASN A 443 1.63 -10.00 -16.19
C ASN A 443 2.01 -9.71 -14.73
N GLY A 444 1.21 -10.27 -13.82
CA GLY A 444 1.31 -10.01 -12.40
C GLY A 444 1.97 -11.15 -11.65
N ARG A 445 2.99 -10.85 -10.84
CA ARG A 445 3.66 -11.80 -9.95
C ARG A 445 3.87 -11.18 -8.58
N MET A 446 3.49 -11.90 -7.53
CA MET A 446 3.89 -11.62 -6.17
C MET A 446 4.68 -12.80 -5.63
N SER A 447 5.91 -12.56 -5.17
CA SER A 447 6.81 -13.59 -4.70
C SER A 447 7.43 -13.26 -3.34
N GLU A 448 7.80 -14.31 -2.59
CA GLU A 448 8.67 -14.18 -1.41
C GLU A 448 8.18 -13.14 -0.39
N SER A 449 6.88 -13.11 -0.15
CA SER A 449 6.25 -12.07 0.65
C SER A 449 5.49 -12.67 1.83
N ILE A 450 5.51 -11.95 2.95
CA ILE A 450 4.76 -12.29 4.16
C ILE A 450 3.54 -11.39 4.23
N ILE A 451 2.34 -11.98 4.36
CA ILE A 451 1.08 -11.26 4.43
C ILE A 451 0.36 -11.64 5.73
N VAL A 452 0.05 -10.64 6.55
CA VAL A 452 -0.62 -10.79 7.84
C VAL A 452 -1.84 -9.87 7.83
N PRO A 453 -3.09 -10.37 7.77
CA PRO A 453 -4.25 -9.51 7.70
C PRO A 453 -4.54 -8.83 9.04
N ALA A 454 -5.08 -7.61 8.91
CA ALA A 454 -5.59 -6.78 10.00
C ALA A 454 -7.06 -7.15 10.33
N SER A 455 -7.54 -6.77 11.52
CA SER A 455 -8.86 -7.16 12.07
C SER A 455 -10.07 -6.89 11.16
N ARG A 456 -9.98 -5.90 10.26
CA ARG A 456 -11.09 -5.48 9.38
C ARG A 456 -10.93 -5.90 7.92
N LYS A 457 -9.86 -6.60 7.54
CA LYS A 457 -9.58 -6.89 6.13
C LYS A 457 -9.94 -8.34 5.82
N GLY A 458 -11.15 -8.53 5.32
CA GLY A 458 -11.75 -9.87 5.24
C GLY A 458 -10.97 -10.87 4.37
N GLY A 459 -10.40 -10.47 3.24
CA GLY A 459 -9.53 -11.33 2.41
C GLY A 459 -8.06 -10.98 2.62
N VAL A 460 -7.15 -11.96 2.62
CA VAL A 460 -5.71 -11.69 2.78
C VAL A 460 -5.08 -11.35 1.43
N PHE A 461 -5.30 -12.20 0.44
CA PHE A 461 -5.05 -11.92 -0.96
C PHE A 461 -6.34 -12.12 -1.76
N GLY A 462 -6.81 -11.09 -2.45
CA GLY A 462 -7.95 -11.17 -3.36
C GLY A 462 -7.51 -10.91 -4.80
N ASN A 463 -7.83 -11.82 -5.71
CA ASN A 463 -7.77 -11.54 -7.14
C ASN A 463 -9.19 -11.47 -7.70
N ASP A 464 -9.66 -10.26 -7.97
CA ASP A 464 -10.92 -9.97 -8.62
C ASP A 464 -10.70 -10.00 -10.14
N SER A 465 -10.83 -11.21 -10.69
CA SER A 465 -11.03 -11.45 -12.11
C SER A 465 -9.90 -10.97 -13.05
N ASN A 466 -8.64 -11.14 -12.63
CA ASN A 466 -7.49 -10.99 -13.53
C ASN A 466 -6.82 -12.34 -13.80
N GLY A 467 -6.69 -12.72 -15.08
CA GLY A 467 -5.80 -13.80 -15.49
C GLY A 467 -4.35 -13.34 -15.54
N GLY A 468 -3.39 -14.26 -15.65
CA GLY A 468 -1.97 -13.92 -15.77
C GLY A 468 -1.33 -13.48 -14.44
N VAL A 469 -1.76 -14.13 -13.36
CA VAL A 469 -1.43 -13.78 -11.98
C VAL A 469 -0.72 -14.96 -11.30
N ALA A 470 0.42 -14.70 -10.67
CA ALA A 470 1.15 -15.70 -9.89
C ALA A 470 1.42 -15.23 -8.46
N LEU A 471 1.19 -16.12 -7.49
CA LEU A 471 1.60 -15.99 -6.09
C LEU A 471 2.57 -17.12 -5.76
N GLU A 472 3.79 -16.78 -5.33
CA GLU A 472 4.90 -17.73 -5.26
C GLU A 472 5.72 -17.58 -3.97
N ASN A 473 6.01 -18.67 -3.26
CA ASN A 473 6.79 -18.60 -2.01
C ASN A 473 6.25 -17.57 -1.00
N CYS A 474 4.93 -17.36 -0.95
CA CYS A 474 4.33 -16.42 0.00
C CYS A 474 3.92 -17.11 1.29
N LEU A 475 4.11 -16.43 2.42
CA LEU A 475 3.65 -16.85 3.73
C LEU A 475 2.45 -15.99 4.12
N VAL A 476 1.29 -16.62 4.29
CA VAL A 476 0.06 -15.98 4.72
C VAL A 476 -0.27 -16.45 6.12
N ILE A 477 -0.30 -15.54 7.09
CA ILE A 477 -0.59 -15.87 8.50
C ILE A 477 -1.83 -15.11 8.91
N ARG A 478 -2.95 -15.80 9.07
CA ARG A 478 -4.15 -15.26 9.69
C ARG A 478 -4.03 -15.37 11.21
N PRO A 479 -3.86 -14.26 11.93
CA PRO A 479 -3.88 -14.27 13.39
C PRO A 479 -5.26 -14.66 13.91
N ASP A 480 -5.35 -15.15 15.14
CA ASP A 480 -6.63 -15.47 15.78
C ASP A 480 -7.40 -14.19 16.15
N ILE A 481 -7.95 -13.48 15.17
CA ILE A 481 -8.65 -12.21 15.39
C ILE A 481 -10.06 -12.32 14.82
N ALA A 482 -11.07 -12.03 15.65
CA ALA A 482 -12.45 -11.91 15.19
C ALA A 482 -12.57 -10.78 14.16
N SER A 483 -12.97 -11.11 12.94
CA SER A 483 -13.19 -10.11 11.89
C SER A 483 -14.43 -9.26 12.16
N ASP A 484 -14.32 -7.97 11.86
CA ASP A 484 -15.43 -7.01 11.90
C ASP A 484 -16.12 -6.81 10.55
N ALA A 485 -15.58 -7.39 9.48
CA ALA A 485 -16.18 -7.27 8.15
C ALA A 485 -17.30 -8.33 8.00
N PRO A 486 -18.57 -7.94 7.75
CA PRO A 486 -19.64 -8.90 7.46
C PRO A 486 -19.43 -9.64 6.13
N TRP A 487 -18.53 -9.11 5.29
CA TRP A 487 -18.19 -9.63 3.96
C TRP A 487 -16.88 -10.41 3.97
N LEU A 488 -16.62 -11.22 4.99
CA LEU A 488 -15.46 -12.12 4.97
C LEU A 488 -15.52 -12.96 3.70
N PRO A 489 -14.60 -12.80 2.73
CA PRO A 489 -14.33 -13.92 1.86
C PRO A 489 -13.90 -15.06 2.78
N GLY A 490 -14.60 -16.18 2.70
CA GLY A 490 -14.23 -17.40 3.42
C GLY A 490 -12.81 -17.87 3.09
N SER A 491 -12.06 -17.18 2.22
CA SER A 491 -10.73 -17.55 1.77
C SER A 491 -9.59 -16.65 2.24
N SER A 492 -8.44 -17.26 2.53
CA SER A 492 -7.20 -16.54 2.80
C SER A 492 -6.57 -16.05 1.49
N ILE A 493 -6.49 -16.94 0.50
CA ILE A 493 -6.17 -16.58 -0.88
C ILE A 493 -7.41 -16.83 -1.74
N GLY A 494 -8.09 -15.75 -2.10
CA GLY A 494 -9.35 -15.75 -2.82
C GLY A 494 -9.18 -15.36 -4.29
N MET A 495 -9.78 -16.15 -5.17
CA MET A 495 -9.98 -15.77 -6.58
C MET A 495 -11.46 -15.60 -6.85
N LYS A 496 -11.87 -14.42 -7.31
CA LYS A 496 -13.25 -14.15 -7.66
C LYS A 496 -13.34 -14.01 -9.17
N GLY A 497 -14.26 -14.74 -9.79
CA GLY A 497 -14.65 -14.47 -11.16
C GLY A 497 -15.79 -13.46 -11.19
N VAL A 498 -15.82 -12.62 -12.21
CA VAL A 498 -17.02 -11.85 -12.56
C VAL A 498 -17.53 -12.36 -13.92
N PRO A 499 -18.85 -12.38 -14.16
CA PRO A 499 -19.42 -12.87 -15.41
C PRO A 499 -18.86 -12.18 -16.68
N ASP A 500 -18.43 -10.92 -16.58
CA ASP A 500 -17.98 -10.08 -17.71
C ASP A 500 -16.45 -10.09 -17.92
N LEU A 501 -15.82 -11.23 -17.64
CA LEU A 501 -14.40 -11.42 -17.85
C LEU A 501 -14.02 -11.43 -19.34
N ASP A 502 -12.98 -10.68 -19.70
CA ASP A 502 -12.42 -10.77 -21.04
C ASP A 502 -11.86 -12.19 -21.31
N ARG A 503 -11.96 -12.63 -22.56
CA ARG A 503 -11.47 -13.95 -22.97
C ARG A 503 -9.99 -14.15 -22.64
N ASP A 504 -9.16 -13.10 -22.78
CA ASP A 504 -7.74 -13.13 -22.45
C ASP A 504 -7.53 -13.48 -20.96
N SER A 505 -8.32 -12.87 -20.06
CA SER A 505 -8.28 -13.15 -18.62
C SER A 505 -8.63 -14.59 -18.28
N LEU A 506 -9.67 -15.15 -18.91
CA LEU A 506 -10.11 -16.54 -18.65
C LEU A 506 -9.11 -17.58 -19.15
N GLU A 507 -8.40 -17.28 -20.25
CA GLU A 507 -7.43 -18.19 -20.88
C GLU A 507 -5.99 -18.00 -20.38
N SER A 508 -5.72 -16.91 -19.67
CA SER A 508 -4.42 -16.63 -19.06
C SER A 508 -4.22 -17.42 -17.77
N ALA A 509 -2.98 -17.80 -17.49
CA ALA A 509 -2.69 -18.69 -16.37
C ALA A 509 -2.81 -17.97 -15.03
N VAL A 510 -3.34 -18.65 -14.03
CA VAL A 510 -3.28 -18.22 -12.63
C VAL A 510 -2.52 -19.29 -11.84
N ALA A 511 -1.57 -18.90 -11.01
CA ALA A 511 -0.72 -19.83 -10.29
C ALA A 511 -0.58 -19.46 -8.80
N ILE A 512 -0.72 -20.45 -7.93
CA ILE A 512 -0.39 -20.34 -6.50
C ILE A 512 0.56 -21.50 -6.19
N LEU A 513 1.83 -21.18 -5.99
CA LEU A 513 2.92 -22.15 -5.96
C LEU A 513 3.73 -21.99 -4.68
N HIS A 514 3.98 -23.09 -3.97
CA HIS A 514 4.80 -23.08 -2.76
C HIS A 514 4.40 -21.99 -1.75
N CYS A 515 3.11 -21.71 -1.61
CA CYS A 515 2.63 -20.78 -0.59
C CYS A 515 2.31 -21.55 0.70
N THR A 516 2.57 -20.93 1.85
CA THR A 516 2.18 -21.46 3.17
C THR A 516 1.05 -20.60 3.72
N VAL A 517 -0.12 -21.19 3.94
CA VAL A 517 -1.27 -20.53 4.55
C VAL A 517 -1.49 -21.09 5.94
N VAL A 518 -1.24 -20.27 6.95
CA VAL A 518 -1.50 -20.59 8.35
C VAL A 518 -2.70 -19.78 8.81
N ASN A 519 -3.77 -20.44 9.24
CA ASN A 519 -4.93 -19.78 9.80
C ASN A 519 -5.11 -20.17 11.26
N LEU A 520 -4.83 -19.22 12.14
CA LEU A 520 -4.87 -19.38 13.58
C LEU A 520 -6.23 -18.95 14.14
N VAL A 521 -7.18 -18.52 13.30
CA VAL A 521 -8.53 -18.15 13.74
C VAL A 521 -9.24 -19.37 14.33
N SER A 522 -9.69 -19.23 15.57
CA SER A 522 -10.45 -20.24 16.30
C SER A 522 -11.94 -20.26 15.92
N ASP A 523 -12.65 -21.32 16.28
CA ASP A 523 -14.10 -21.43 16.03
C ASP A 523 -14.91 -20.29 16.66
N ALA A 524 -14.41 -19.70 17.75
CA ALA A 524 -15.04 -18.56 18.43
C ALA A 524 -14.97 -17.25 17.62
N HIS A 525 -14.03 -17.15 16.69
CA HIS A 525 -13.75 -15.94 15.92
C HIS A 525 -14.04 -16.10 14.42
N TYR A 526 -14.54 -17.27 14.02
CA TYR A 526 -14.85 -17.59 12.63
C TYR A 526 -16.36 -17.61 12.37
N SER A 527 -16.78 -17.06 11.23
CA SER A 527 -18.17 -17.17 10.76
C SER A 527 -18.20 -17.77 9.34
N GLY A 528 -18.83 -18.93 9.15
CA GLY A 528 -19.10 -19.54 7.84
C GLY A 528 -18.22 -20.74 7.46
N ALA A 529 -18.10 -21.02 6.16
CA ALA A 529 -17.20 -22.03 5.60
C ALA A 529 -15.82 -21.42 5.28
N TYR A 530 -14.73 -22.15 5.54
CA TYR A 530 -13.36 -21.70 5.27
C TYR A 530 -12.76 -22.38 4.04
N VAL A 531 -12.18 -21.57 3.15
CA VAL A 531 -11.54 -21.97 1.90
C VAL A 531 -10.11 -21.41 1.87
N PRO A 532 -9.13 -22.10 2.48
CA PRO A 532 -7.77 -21.56 2.66
C PRO A 532 -7.14 -21.03 1.37
N ILE A 533 -7.26 -21.83 0.31
CA ILE A 533 -6.84 -21.51 -1.05
C ILE A 533 -7.98 -21.92 -1.97
N GLY A 534 -8.56 -20.97 -2.71
CA GLY A 534 -9.61 -21.30 -3.65
C GLY A 534 -10.42 -20.10 -4.13
N GLY A 535 -11.21 -20.32 -5.18
CA GLY A 535 -12.16 -19.31 -5.62
C GLY A 535 -13.40 -19.28 -4.75
N ALA A 536 -14.05 -18.12 -4.63
CA ALA A 536 -15.41 -18.04 -4.07
C ALA A 536 -16.39 -18.95 -4.85
N ASP A 537 -16.06 -19.22 -6.12
CA ASP A 537 -16.80 -20.08 -7.04
C ASP A 537 -15.98 -21.31 -7.49
N GLY A 538 -15.07 -21.82 -6.65
CA GLY A 538 -14.33 -23.06 -6.92
C GLY A 538 -13.35 -23.01 -8.10
N GLY A 539 -12.96 -21.82 -8.57
CA GLY A 539 -12.06 -21.65 -9.71
C GLY A 539 -12.69 -21.91 -11.07
N VAL A 540 -14.01 -22.10 -11.14
CA VAL A 540 -14.77 -22.43 -12.37
C VAL A 540 -14.53 -21.43 -13.51
N TYR A 541 -14.17 -20.18 -13.20
CA TYR A 541 -13.94 -19.15 -14.21
C TYR A 541 -12.57 -19.25 -14.89
N PHE A 542 -11.49 -19.63 -14.19
CA PHE A 542 -10.15 -19.65 -14.80
C PHE A 542 -9.86 -21.01 -15.42
N LYS A 543 -9.71 -21.05 -16.75
CA LYS A 543 -9.46 -22.31 -17.47
C LYS A 543 -8.07 -22.91 -17.20
N ARG A 544 -7.15 -22.12 -16.63
CA ARG A 544 -5.74 -22.48 -16.42
C ARG A 544 -5.26 -22.04 -15.03
N ALA A 545 -5.93 -22.52 -13.99
CA ALA A 545 -5.47 -22.36 -12.62
C ALA A 545 -4.51 -23.51 -12.23
N THR A 546 -3.40 -23.18 -11.56
CA THR A 546 -2.46 -24.16 -11.00
C THR A 546 -2.27 -23.86 -9.51
N PHE A 547 -2.59 -24.85 -8.68
CA PHE A 547 -2.31 -24.81 -7.25
C PHE A 547 -1.39 -25.98 -6.96
N ALA A 548 -0.11 -25.71 -6.70
CA ALA A 548 0.88 -26.77 -6.53
C ALA A 548 1.80 -26.52 -5.35
N ASN A 549 2.13 -27.60 -4.64
CA ASN A 549 3.08 -27.62 -3.53
C ASN A 549 2.77 -26.61 -2.42
N ASN A 550 1.50 -26.30 -2.17
CA ASN A 550 1.11 -25.37 -1.12
C ASN A 550 0.96 -26.10 0.23
N VAL A 551 1.10 -25.35 1.32
CA VAL A 551 0.82 -25.78 2.69
C VAL A 551 -0.42 -25.06 3.20
N VAL A 552 -1.29 -25.80 3.86
CA VAL A 552 -2.44 -25.26 4.58
C VAL A 552 -2.44 -25.82 6.00
N HIS A 553 -2.43 -24.92 6.98
CA HIS A 553 -2.43 -25.29 8.39
C HIS A 553 -3.43 -24.45 9.17
N THR A 554 -4.43 -25.08 9.80
CA THR A 554 -5.48 -24.39 10.56
C THR A 554 -5.74 -25.05 11.93
N PRO A 555 -4.78 -24.99 12.87
CA PRO A 555 -4.78 -25.83 14.06
C PRO A 555 -5.84 -25.47 15.11
N ASN A 556 -6.37 -24.24 15.07
CA ASN A 556 -7.26 -23.73 16.13
C ASN A 556 -8.75 -23.97 15.89
N ARG A 557 -9.09 -24.71 14.83
CA ARG A 557 -10.48 -25.05 14.48
C ARG A 557 -10.76 -26.52 14.72
N ALA A 558 -11.97 -26.86 15.14
CA ALA A 558 -12.39 -28.25 15.28
C ALA A 558 -12.35 -29.04 13.95
N ASP A 559 -12.65 -28.37 12.83
CA ASP A 559 -12.55 -28.92 11.46
C ASP A 559 -11.22 -28.62 10.77
N GLY A 560 -10.20 -28.24 11.55
CA GLY A 560 -8.95 -27.72 11.06
C GLY A 560 -8.04 -28.74 10.35
N LEU A 561 -7.31 -28.29 9.32
CA LEU A 561 -6.28 -29.07 8.64
C LEU A 561 -4.94 -28.95 9.38
N THR A 562 -4.43 -30.06 9.88
CA THR A 562 -3.16 -30.11 10.63
C THR A 562 -2.10 -31.05 10.03
N SER A 563 -2.43 -31.79 8.96
CA SER A 563 -1.56 -32.80 8.33
C SER A 563 -0.24 -32.26 7.79
N ASP A 564 -0.18 -30.97 7.48
CA ASP A 564 1.04 -30.32 6.99
C ASP A 564 1.98 -29.88 8.13
N GLY A 565 1.58 -30.02 9.41
CA GLY A 565 2.46 -29.86 10.57
C GLY A 565 3.10 -31.19 11.00
N PRO A 566 4.09 -31.19 11.93
CA PRO A 566 4.56 -30.05 12.72
C PRO A 566 5.51 -29.10 11.96
N PHE A 567 5.70 -27.90 12.51
CA PHE A 567 6.62 -26.89 11.97
C PHE A 567 7.72 -26.55 12.97
N ASP A 568 8.91 -26.24 12.45
CA ASP A 568 9.95 -25.52 13.18
C ASP A 568 9.67 -24.01 13.06
N LEU A 569 9.35 -23.40 14.20
CA LEU A 569 8.84 -22.03 14.29
C LEU A 569 9.97 -21.06 14.66
N GLU A 570 10.13 -20.01 13.86
CA GLU A 570 11.02 -18.89 14.19
C GLU A 570 10.20 -17.62 14.34
N ALA A 571 10.23 -17.02 15.53
CA ALA A 571 9.58 -15.74 15.79
C ALA A 571 10.33 -14.60 15.10
N LEU A 572 9.56 -13.71 14.45
CA LEU A 572 10.09 -12.57 13.72
C LEU A 572 9.84 -11.26 14.50
N TRP A 573 8.61 -10.77 14.49
CA TRP A 573 8.21 -9.50 15.12
C TRP A 573 6.73 -9.49 15.48
N ALA A 574 6.34 -8.59 16.38
CA ALA A 574 4.94 -8.34 16.69
C ALA A 574 4.25 -7.58 15.52
N PRO A 575 2.99 -7.91 15.19
CA PRO A 575 2.19 -7.11 14.27
C PRO A 575 2.03 -5.65 14.75
N VAL A 576 1.97 -4.71 13.82
CA VAL A 576 1.67 -3.28 14.03
C VAL A 576 0.23 -3.08 14.49
N ASP A 577 -0.72 -3.75 13.83
CA ASP A 577 -2.13 -3.69 14.11
C ASP A 577 -2.41 -4.40 15.42
N ARG A 578 -2.82 -3.61 16.40
CA ARG A 578 -3.26 -4.08 17.71
C ARG A 578 -4.68 -4.67 17.68
N GLY A 579 -5.25 -4.91 16.50
CA GLY A 579 -6.55 -5.53 16.30
C GLY A 579 -7.71 -4.70 16.84
N TYR A 580 -7.57 -3.37 16.84
CA TYR A 580 -8.63 -2.48 17.29
C TYR A 580 -9.87 -2.65 16.41
N LYS A 581 -11.04 -2.75 17.07
CA LYS A 581 -12.35 -2.80 16.42
C LYS A 581 -12.95 -1.41 16.39
N ILE A 582 -13.70 -1.07 15.35
CA ILE A 582 -14.49 0.16 15.36
C ILE A 582 -15.69 -0.07 16.27
N GLY A 583 -15.69 0.58 17.42
CA GLY A 583 -16.87 0.68 18.26
C GLY A 583 -17.78 1.81 17.79
N VAL A 584 -18.66 1.58 16.82
CA VAL A 584 -19.85 2.44 16.70
C VAL A 584 -20.92 1.83 17.57
N ALA A 585 -21.29 2.54 18.62
CA ALA A 585 -22.45 2.19 19.40
C ALA A 585 -23.61 3.06 18.89
N ARG A 586 -24.42 2.48 18.01
CA ARG A 586 -25.72 3.04 17.62
C ARG A 586 -26.79 2.42 18.51
N GLY A 587 -27.60 3.27 19.11
CA GLY A 587 -28.78 2.85 19.86
C GLY A 587 -29.99 3.50 19.22
N THR A 588 -31.02 2.71 18.96
CA THR A 588 -32.34 3.27 18.75
C THR A 588 -33.10 3.13 20.04
N TRP A 589 -33.69 4.23 20.52
CA TRP A 589 -34.62 4.17 21.63
C TRP A 589 -36.04 4.22 21.07
N PRO A 590 -36.71 3.05 20.95
CA PRO A 590 -37.96 2.91 20.21
C PRO A 590 -39.17 3.45 20.97
N ALA A 591 -39.05 3.69 22.28
CA ALA A 591 -40.17 4.08 23.14
C ALA A 591 -40.72 5.49 22.84
N GLY A 592 -39.98 6.29 22.06
CA GLY A 592 -40.30 7.70 21.85
C GLY A 592 -40.05 8.55 23.10
N LEU A 593 -39.93 9.86 22.91
CA LEU A 593 -39.84 10.79 24.03
C LEU A 593 -41.12 10.70 24.90
N PRO A 594 -41.04 10.35 26.19
CA PRO A 594 -42.24 10.20 27.03
C PRO A 594 -42.96 11.54 27.29
N ALA A 595 -42.24 12.65 27.14
CA ALA A 595 -42.75 14.01 27.24
C ALA A 595 -41.93 14.95 26.33
N ALA A 596 -42.44 16.15 26.07
CA ALA A 596 -41.70 17.15 25.34
C ALA A 596 -40.46 17.61 26.14
N VAL A 597 -39.32 17.76 25.46
CA VAL A 597 -38.05 18.18 26.08
C VAL A 597 -37.75 19.61 25.64
N ALA A 598 -38.07 20.59 26.49
CA ALA A 598 -37.76 22.00 26.24
C ALA A 598 -36.23 22.26 26.19
N PRO A 599 -35.77 23.40 25.66
CA PRO A 599 -34.36 23.80 25.78
C PRO A 599 -33.90 23.79 27.24
N GLY A 600 -32.75 23.18 27.51
CA GLY A 600 -32.21 22.91 28.85
C GLY A 600 -32.79 21.66 29.52
N GLY A 601 -33.87 21.08 28.99
CA GLY A 601 -34.47 19.85 29.49
C GLY A 601 -33.62 18.61 29.17
N THR A 602 -33.81 17.54 29.95
CA THR A 602 -33.03 16.30 29.82
C THR A 602 -33.92 15.10 29.52
N VAL A 603 -33.39 14.16 28.75
CA VAL A 603 -33.92 12.81 28.59
C VAL A 603 -32.91 11.80 29.09
N THR A 604 -33.37 10.81 29.86
CA THR A 604 -32.53 9.71 30.37
C THR A 604 -32.93 8.42 29.67
N ILE A 605 -31.96 7.74 29.07
CA ILE A 605 -32.15 6.51 28.32
C ILE A 605 -31.43 5.38 29.06
N PRO A 606 -32.16 4.45 29.71
CA PRO A 606 -31.55 3.29 30.34
C PRO A 606 -30.77 2.46 29.32
N TYR A 607 -29.60 1.94 29.71
CA TYR A 607 -28.82 1.08 28.81
C TYR A 607 -29.59 -0.19 28.40
N ALA A 608 -30.53 -0.65 29.23
CA ALA A 608 -31.39 -1.80 28.96
C ALA A 608 -32.41 -1.54 27.84
N ASP A 609 -32.73 -0.27 27.57
CA ASP A 609 -33.75 0.14 26.59
C ASP A 609 -33.15 0.42 25.21
N LEU A 610 -31.83 0.26 25.06
CA LEU A 610 -31.13 0.42 23.80
C LEU A 610 -31.37 -0.80 22.90
N ASN A 611 -32.19 -0.62 21.88
CA ASN A 611 -32.29 -1.62 20.82
C ASN A 611 -31.08 -1.48 19.89
N GLN A 612 -30.41 -2.61 19.66
CA GLN A 612 -29.32 -2.69 18.70
C GLN A 612 -29.83 -3.21 17.37
N PRO A 613 -29.38 -2.63 16.23
CA PRO A 613 -29.57 -3.28 14.94
C PRO A 613 -28.88 -4.65 14.95
N ALA A 614 -29.48 -5.65 14.31
CA ALA A 614 -28.83 -6.95 14.15
C ALA A 614 -27.44 -6.80 13.49
N GLY A 615 -26.40 -7.39 14.11
CA GLY A 615 -25.02 -7.34 13.60
C GLY A 615 -24.05 -6.38 14.32
N TRP A 616 -24.44 -5.73 15.42
CA TRP A 616 -23.60 -4.84 16.22
C TRP A 616 -23.35 -5.40 17.64
N GLN A 617 -22.23 -5.05 18.29
CA GLN A 617 -21.81 -5.64 19.58
C GLN A 617 -22.70 -5.23 20.76
N ALA A 618 -22.99 -6.17 21.67
CA ALA A 618 -23.96 -6.10 22.77
C ALA A 618 -23.98 -4.78 23.59
N ALA A 619 -25.14 -4.45 24.16
CA ALA A 619 -25.35 -3.25 24.99
C ALA A 619 -24.39 -3.12 26.20
N SER A 620 -23.86 -4.25 26.68
CA SER A 620 -22.79 -4.31 27.70
C SER A 620 -21.46 -3.73 27.23
N TYR A 621 -21.14 -3.86 25.94
CA TYR A 621 -19.93 -3.30 25.31
C TYR A 621 -20.06 -1.78 25.15
N ALA A 622 -21.24 -1.29 24.74
CA ALA A 622 -21.55 0.14 24.69
C ALA A 622 -21.41 0.79 26.09
N ARG A 623 -21.95 0.15 27.13
CA ARG A 623 -21.82 0.60 28.53
C ARG A 623 -20.35 0.70 28.98
N ALA A 624 -19.54 -0.31 28.70
CA ALA A 624 -18.13 -0.32 29.06
C ALA A 624 -17.32 0.73 28.29
N MET A 625 -17.63 0.98 27.01
CA MET A 625 -16.96 2.03 26.22
C MET A 625 -17.31 3.44 26.70
N PHE A 626 -18.59 3.72 26.98
CA PHE A 626 -19.05 5.08 27.28
C PHE A 626 -18.66 5.58 28.68
N THR A 627 -18.52 4.67 29.64
CA THR A 627 -18.18 5.00 31.03
C THR A 627 -16.69 5.13 31.29
N ALA A 628 -15.83 4.65 30.38
CA ALA A 628 -14.38 4.60 30.58
C ALA A 628 -13.68 5.97 30.44
N ASP A 629 -14.18 6.90 29.62
CA ASP A 629 -13.63 8.27 29.52
C ASP A 629 -14.65 9.30 29.00
N PRO A 630 -15.46 9.90 29.90
CA PRO A 630 -16.47 10.90 29.54
C PRO A 630 -15.91 12.19 28.92
N SER A 631 -14.62 12.50 29.10
CA SER A 631 -14.02 13.77 28.67
C SER A 631 -13.64 13.80 27.18
N ARG A 632 -13.70 12.64 26.52
CA ARG A 632 -13.19 12.44 25.15
C ARG A 632 -14.28 12.22 24.11
N HIS A 633 -15.54 12.31 24.50
CA HIS A 633 -16.65 12.33 23.57
C HIS A 633 -16.78 13.72 22.96
N ARG A 634 -16.54 13.83 21.65
CA ARG A 634 -16.57 15.13 20.95
C ARG A 634 -17.67 15.25 19.91
N ASP A 635 -18.16 14.12 19.39
CA ASP A 635 -19.19 14.10 18.35
C ASP A 635 -20.35 13.21 18.76
N HIS A 636 -21.50 13.85 18.93
CA HIS A 636 -22.77 13.23 19.25
C HIS A 636 -23.77 13.69 18.20
N TRP A 637 -24.56 12.76 17.68
CA TRP A 637 -25.67 13.10 16.83
C TRP A 637 -26.94 12.42 17.33
N ILE A 638 -28.04 13.17 17.25
CA ILE A 638 -29.38 12.64 17.46
C ILE A 638 -30.17 12.93 16.21
N ARG A 639 -30.76 11.88 15.66
CA ARG A 639 -31.75 11.94 14.60
C ARG A 639 -33.10 11.64 15.21
N PHE A 640 -34.04 12.55 15.01
CA PHE A 640 -35.43 12.35 15.42
C PHE A 640 -36.15 11.60 14.30
N GLY A 641 -36.61 10.37 14.59
CA GLY A 641 -37.34 9.54 13.63
C GLY A 641 -38.84 9.83 13.69
N GLY A 642 -39.36 10.50 12.67
CA GLY A 642 -40.76 10.40 12.27
C GLY A 642 -40.92 9.26 11.27
N SER A 643 -42.05 8.56 11.32
CA SER A 643 -42.39 7.50 10.37
C SER A 643 -42.65 8.08 8.97
N ASP A 644 -41.60 8.40 8.22
CA ASP A 644 -41.66 8.47 6.76
C ASP A 644 -40.31 8.07 6.19
N ALA A 645 -40.24 6.79 5.82
CA ALA A 645 -39.09 6.19 5.18
C ALA A 645 -39.14 6.45 3.67
N ALA A 646 -38.51 7.54 3.19
CA ALA A 646 -37.99 7.63 1.82
C ALA A 646 -37.08 8.85 1.61
N SER A 647 -35.85 8.59 1.17
CA SER A 647 -34.86 9.49 0.53
C SER A 647 -34.09 10.51 1.39
N GLU A 648 -32.76 10.50 1.21
CA GLU A 648 -31.74 11.41 1.79
C GLU A 648 -31.81 12.87 1.25
N GLU A 649 -32.90 13.27 0.60
CA GLU A 649 -33.05 14.61 0.00
C GLU A 649 -34.42 15.26 0.24
N ALA A 650 -35.25 14.73 1.17
CA ALA A 650 -36.57 15.26 1.49
C ALA A 650 -36.52 16.36 2.58
N ALA A 651 -35.79 17.44 2.31
CA ALA A 651 -35.92 18.70 3.03
C ALA A 651 -36.81 19.66 2.21
N SER A 652 -38.13 19.62 2.39
CA SER A 652 -38.93 20.83 2.20
C SER A 652 -40.26 20.92 2.94
N THR A 653 -40.81 19.89 3.62
CA THR A 653 -42.09 20.08 4.34
C THR A 653 -42.33 19.30 5.66
N GLY A 654 -41.39 18.54 6.23
CA GLY A 654 -41.61 17.86 7.52
C GLY A 654 -40.32 17.64 8.33
N ALA A 655 -40.22 18.27 9.49
CA ALA A 655 -38.98 18.50 10.24
C ALA A 655 -38.28 17.22 10.75
N ILE A 656 -37.22 16.78 10.06
CA ILE A 656 -36.15 15.99 10.66
C ILE A 656 -35.24 16.97 11.41
N TYR A 657 -35.27 16.93 12.75
CA TYR A 657 -34.24 17.59 13.53
C TYR A 657 -32.97 16.72 13.50
N THR A 658 -31.84 17.29 13.13
CA THR A 658 -30.52 16.70 13.34
C THR A 658 -29.83 17.60 14.35
N ALA A 659 -29.74 17.16 15.60
CA ALA A 659 -28.99 17.90 16.61
C ALA A 659 -27.54 17.42 16.60
N VAL A 660 -26.61 18.33 16.31
CA VAL A 660 -25.16 18.09 16.35
C VAL A 660 -24.61 18.40 17.75
N SER A 661 -23.34 18.10 18.03
CA SER A 661 -22.72 18.23 19.35
C SER A 661 -22.82 19.60 20.04
N SER A 662 -23.09 20.68 19.30
CA SER A 662 -23.37 22.02 19.88
C SER A 662 -24.82 22.20 20.37
N GLN A 663 -25.74 21.33 19.95
CA GLN A 663 -27.18 21.40 20.19
C GLN A 663 -27.68 20.34 21.18
N ILE A 664 -26.77 19.51 21.70
CA ILE A 664 -27.00 18.58 22.80
C ILE A 664 -25.79 18.52 23.71
N ALA A 665 -26.03 18.28 25.01
CA ALA A 665 -24.99 17.85 25.93
C ALA A 665 -25.28 16.42 26.39
N VAL A 666 -24.29 15.54 26.34
CA VAL A 666 -24.45 14.14 26.74
C VAL A 666 -23.63 13.87 28.00
N SER A 667 -24.22 13.15 28.94
CA SER A 667 -23.53 12.62 30.11
C SER A 667 -23.83 11.14 30.29
N PHE A 668 -22.83 10.39 30.74
CA PHE A 668 -22.91 8.95 30.88
C PHE A 668 -22.96 8.58 32.36
N GLY A 669 -24.09 8.07 32.81
CA GLY A 669 -24.29 7.56 34.17
C GLY A 669 -23.96 6.07 34.27
N ALA A 670 -24.01 5.52 35.49
CA ALA A 670 -23.70 4.10 35.71
C ALA A 670 -24.72 3.13 35.07
N SER A 671 -25.95 3.58 34.85
CA SER A 671 -27.09 2.76 34.38
C SER A 671 -27.85 3.36 33.18
N ALA A 672 -27.55 4.59 32.78
CA ALA A 672 -28.27 5.28 31.72
C ALA A 672 -27.43 6.39 31.07
N ILE A 673 -27.88 6.83 29.90
CA ILE A 673 -27.34 8.00 29.18
C ILE A 673 -28.29 9.17 29.41
N THR A 674 -27.76 10.33 29.81
CA THR A 674 -28.55 11.55 29.95
C THR A 674 -28.19 12.52 28.84
N ILE A 675 -29.19 12.92 28.07
CA ILE A 675 -29.05 13.87 26.97
C ILE A 675 -29.79 15.14 27.34
N THR A 676 -29.08 16.26 27.34
CA THR A 676 -29.62 17.60 27.56
C THR A 676 -29.86 18.27 26.22
N ASN A 677 -31.06 18.79 26.03
CA ASN A 677 -31.40 19.56 24.85
C ASN A 677 -30.77 20.96 24.93
N THR A 678 -29.76 21.26 24.14
CA THR A 678 -29.17 22.61 24.03
C THR A 678 -29.46 23.26 22.68
N SER A 679 -30.42 22.74 21.91
CA SER A 679 -30.66 23.15 20.52
C SER A 679 -31.38 24.49 20.39
N GLY A 680 -31.97 24.99 21.49
CA GLY A 680 -32.83 26.18 21.49
C GLY A 680 -34.27 25.91 21.02
N ALA A 681 -34.62 24.66 20.65
CA ALA A 681 -35.97 24.26 20.25
C ALA A 681 -36.50 23.11 21.13
N THR A 682 -37.81 23.10 21.44
CA THR A 682 -38.45 22.01 22.18
C THR A 682 -38.59 20.75 21.32
N TRP A 683 -38.18 19.60 21.86
CA TRP A 683 -38.38 18.29 21.21
C TRP A 683 -39.78 17.76 21.56
N PRO A 684 -40.63 17.38 20.59
CA PRO A 684 -41.99 16.92 20.86
C PRO A 684 -42.04 15.54 21.55
N ALA A 685 -43.03 15.33 22.42
CA ALA A 685 -43.35 14.01 22.95
C ALA A 685 -43.69 13.01 21.81
N GLY A 686 -43.49 11.72 22.06
CA GLY A 686 -43.75 10.64 21.10
C GLY A 686 -42.74 10.53 19.96
N THR A 687 -41.73 11.41 19.90
CA THR A 687 -40.71 11.39 18.84
C THR A 687 -39.69 10.29 19.12
N SER A 688 -39.46 9.37 18.18
CA SER A 688 -38.41 8.35 18.33
C SER A 688 -37.02 8.97 18.24
N LEU A 689 -36.10 8.51 19.09
CA LEU A 689 -34.71 8.95 19.08
C LEU A 689 -33.84 7.85 18.50
N ASP A 690 -33.22 8.13 17.36
CA ASP A 690 -32.09 7.38 16.86
C ASP A 690 -30.84 8.19 17.15
N PHE A 691 -29.92 7.63 17.93
CA PHE A 691 -28.69 8.32 18.28
C PHE A 691 -27.49 7.42 17.98
N GLY A 692 -26.49 8.06 17.40
CA GLY A 692 -25.16 7.50 17.32
C GLY A 692 -24.25 8.28 18.24
N PHE A 693 -23.53 7.54 19.07
CA PHE A 693 -22.35 8.07 19.71
C PHE A 693 -21.18 7.66 18.82
N ASP A 694 -20.62 8.63 18.09
CA ASP A 694 -19.40 8.39 17.35
C ASP A 694 -18.22 8.48 18.33
N HIS A 695 -17.65 7.33 18.66
CA HIS A 695 -16.32 7.32 19.25
C HIS A 695 -15.32 7.65 18.13
N ARG A 696 -15.03 8.94 17.91
CA ARG A 696 -13.71 9.30 17.37
C ARG A 696 -12.70 8.79 18.39
N THR A 697 -12.00 7.72 18.01
CA THR A 697 -11.56 6.72 18.99
C THR A 697 -10.43 7.24 19.88
N VAL A 698 -10.54 6.89 21.15
CA VAL A 698 -9.56 7.05 22.22
C VAL A 698 -8.18 6.55 21.77
N PRO A 699 -7.05 7.23 22.09
CA PRO A 699 -5.76 6.57 22.15
C PRO A 699 -5.86 5.49 23.24
N MET A 700 -6.06 4.23 22.84
CA MET A 700 -6.41 3.08 23.69
C MET A 700 -5.28 2.72 24.67
N THR A 701 -5.08 3.56 25.67
CA THR A 701 -4.11 3.36 26.75
C THR A 701 -4.78 2.89 28.04
N SER A 702 -6.11 3.03 28.20
CA SER A 702 -6.82 2.76 29.46
C SER A 702 -7.99 1.75 29.42
N LEU A 703 -8.45 1.29 28.25
CA LEU A 703 -9.34 0.11 28.15
C LEU A 703 -8.48 -1.16 28.10
N PRO A 704 -9.01 -2.36 28.47
CA PRO A 704 -8.24 -3.57 28.36
C PRO A 704 -7.82 -3.68 26.90
N LYS A 705 -6.51 -3.47 26.68
CA LYS A 705 -5.82 -3.98 25.51
C LYS A 705 -6.45 -5.33 25.28
N TYR A 706 -6.95 -5.53 24.07
CA TYR A 706 -6.94 -6.80 23.39
C TYR A 706 -6.84 -7.97 24.36
N ASN A 707 -7.91 -8.72 24.67
CA ASN A 707 -7.78 -9.88 25.55
C ASN A 707 -6.55 -10.67 25.07
N PRO A 708 -5.43 -10.69 25.82
CA PRO A 708 -4.16 -11.20 25.31
C PRO A 708 -4.24 -12.70 25.01
N VAL A 709 -5.34 -13.35 25.39
CA VAL A 709 -5.69 -14.73 25.08
C VAL A 709 -6.13 -14.93 23.62
N ASN A 710 -6.62 -13.89 22.94
CA ASN A 710 -7.39 -14.02 21.70
C ASN A 710 -6.71 -13.39 20.48
N GLY A 711 -5.39 -13.47 20.31
CA GLY A 711 -4.73 -12.82 19.17
C GLY A 711 -3.30 -13.21 18.99
N LEU A 712 -3.12 -14.15 18.06
CA LEU A 712 -1.89 -14.88 17.74
C LEU A 712 -1.52 -15.89 18.83
N PRO A 713 -1.04 -17.09 18.44
CA PRO A 713 -0.21 -17.89 19.31
C PRO A 713 1.05 -17.06 19.65
N GLY A 714 1.08 -16.43 20.82
CA GLY A 714 2.26 -15.73 21.36
C GLY A 714 2.54 -14.31 20.85
N GLY A 715 1.63 -13.64 20.14
CA GLY A 715 1.77 -12.22 19.80
C GLY A 715 2.81 -11.87 18.71
N MET A 716 3.31 -12.86 17.96
CA MET A 716 4.39 -12.66 16.96
C MET A 716 4.04 -13.25 15.60
N VAL A 717 4.51 -12.60 14.53
CA VAL A 717 4.66 -13.18 13.19
C VAL A 717 5.77 -14.23 13.25
N GLN A 718 5.55 -15.39 12.63
CA GLN A 718 6.49 -16.52 12.68
C GLN A 718 6.75 -17.10 11.30
N LEU A 719 7.94 -17.67 11.09
CA LEU A 719 8.21 -18.56 9.97
C LEU A 719 7.75 -19.98 10.30
N TYR A 720 7.15 -20.67 9.33
CA TYR A 720 6.60 -22.01 9.48
C TYR A 720 7.35 -22.99 8.57
N ARG A 721 8.47 -23.52 9.04
CA ARG A 721 9.29 -24.47 8.27
C ARG A 721 8.78 -25.88 8.50
N PRO A 722 8.48 -26.67 7.45
CA PRO A 722 8.14 -28.08 7.64
C PRO A 722 9.26 -28.79 8.41
N ALA A 723 8.92 -29.46 9.52
CA ALA A 723 9.85 -30.23 10.33
C ALA A 723 9.74 -31.73 10.00
N PRO A 724 10.75 -32.57 10.33
CA PRO A 724 10.61 -34.02 10.21
C PRO A 724 9.32 -34.53 10.88
N GLY A 725 8.54 -35.33 10.15
CA GLY A 725 7.22 -35.80 10.57
C GLY A 725 6.05 -34.97 10.00
N SER A 726 6.32 -33.81 9.40
CA SER A 726 5.31 -33.05 8.65
C SER A 726 4.97 -33.73 7.33
N GLY A 727 3.69 -33.75 6.98
CA GLY A 727 3.25 -34.18 5.64
C GLY A 727 3.69 -33.24 4.52
N ALA A 728 4.26 -32.06 4.83
CA ALA A 728 4.83 -31.13 3.85
C ALA A 728 6.35 -31.28 3.70
N TYR A 729 7.02 -31.96 4.63
CA TYR A 729 8.48 -32.11 4.64
C TYR A 729 8.96 -32.95 3.45
N GLN A 730 9.74 -32.33 2.56
CA GLN A 730 10.29 -32.97 1.35
C GLN A 730 9.23 -33.60 0.41
N ASP A 731 7.99 -33.09 0.46
CA ASP A 731 6.81 -33.65 -0.21
C ASP A 731 6.31 -32.81 -1.40
N ALA A 732 7.12 -31.90 -1.95
CA ALA A 732 6.73 -31.14 -3.13
C ALA A 732 6.88 -31.99 -4.41
N ASP A 733 5.88 -32.84 -4.65
CA ASP A 733 5.85 -33.78 -5.77
C ASP A 733 5.23 -33.20 -7.06
N GLN A 734 4.45 -32.13 -6.96
CA GLN A 734 3.76 -31.49 -8.08
C GLN A 734 4.67 -30.54 -8.86
N TRP A 735 4.44 -30.43 -10.16
CA TRP A 735 5.06 -29.40 -11.01
C TRP A 735 4.15 -28.17 -11.13
N PRO A 736 4.70 -26.94 -11.18
CA PRO A 736 6.13 -26.61 -11.15
C PRO A 736 6.74 -26.55 -9.74
N ARG A 737 8.05 -26.82 -9.64
CA ARG A 737 8.86 -26.62 -8.43
C ARG A 737 9.67 -25.34 -8.56
N LEU A 738 9.52 -24.42 -7.61
CA LEU A 738 10.31 -23.19 -7.60
C LEU A 738 11.76 -23.51 -7.19
N PRO A 739 12.78 -22.87 -7.76
CA PRO A 739 14.18 -23.20 -7.45
C PRO A 739 14.63 -22.71 -6.07
N ARG A 740 13.89 -21.78 -5.46
CA ARG A 740 14.21 -21.18 -4.17
C ARG A 740 13.01 -21.10 -3.24
N ASP A 741 13.29 -20.88 -1.96
CA ASP A 741 12.29 -20.63 -0.92
C ASP A 741 12.13 -19.12 -0.62
N LEU A 742 11.26 -18.78 0.32
CA LEU A 742 10.97 -17.42 0.81
C LEU A 742 12.24 -16.67 1.27
N LEU A 743 13.25 -17.38 1.76
CA LEU A 743 14.52 -16.80 2.22
C LEU A 743 15.57 -16.73 1.11
N GLY A 744 15.25 -17.23 -0.09
CA GLY A 744 16.19 -17.35 -1.19
C GLY A 744 17.16 -18.51 -1.11
N ARG A 745 16.91 -19.48 -0.23
CA ARG A 745 17.72 -20.70 -0.20
C ARG A 745 17.38 -21.54 -1.42
N LEU A 746 18.39 -22.14 -2.04
CA LEU A 746 18.17 -23.12 -3.11
C LEU A 746 17.41 -24.30 -2.53
N ARG A 747 16.37 -24.74 -3.26
CA ARG A 747 15.67 -25.96 -2.90
C ARG A 747 16.47 -27.18 -3.34
N GLY A 748 16.47 -28.21 -2.50
CA GLY A 748 17.12 -29.48 -2.80
C GLY A 748 16.35 -30.32 -3.84
N PRO A 749 16.83 -31.54 -4.16
CA PRO A 749 16.17 -32.45 -5.10
C PRO A 749 14.78 -32.92 -4.61
N ASN A 750 14.57 -32.96 -3.29
CA ASN A 750 13.31 -33.29 -2.64
C ASN A 750 12.80 -32.05 -1.87
N PRO A 751 12.27 -31.03 -2.57
CA PRO A 751 11.79 -29.81 -1.92
C PRO A 751 10.59 -30.09 -1.03
N SER A 752 10.41 -29.25 -0.01
CA SER A 752 9.21 -29.29 0.84
C SER A 752 8.04 -28.54 0.18
N ARG A 753 6.81 -28.94 0.49
CA ARG A 753 5.63 -28.12 0.21
C ARG A 753 5.69 -26.84 1.06
N GLY A 754 5.08 -25.77 0.56
CA GLY A 754 5.06 -24.46 1.20
C GLY A 754 6.29 -23.61 0.87
N CYS A 755 6.34 -22.43 1.48
CA CYS A 755 7.25 -21.36 1.10
C CYS A 755 8.65 -21.47 1.68
N LEU A 756 8.92 -22.41 2.58
CA LEU A 756 10.19 -22.53 3.30
C LEU A 756 10.74 -23.93 3.22
N GLU A 757 12.06 -24.04 3.10
CA GLU A 757 12.75 -25.32 3.33
C GLU A 757 13.10 -25.51 4.81
N PRO A 758 13.26 -26.77 5.27
CA PRO A 758 13.80 -27.09 6.59
C PRO A 758 15.17 -26.44 6.80
N LEU A 759 15.56 -26.24 8.06
CA LEU A 759 16.94 -25.89 8.36
C LEU A 759 17.86 -27.03 7.88
N ALA A 760 18.96 -26.66 7.21
CA ALA A 760 19.97 -27.65 6.86
C ALA A 760 20.50 -28.26 8.16
N VAL A 761 20.40 -29.57 8.27
CA VAL A 761 20.93 -30.35 9.40
C VAL A 761 22.45 -30.41 9.33
#